data_AF-A0A229Y5V5-F1
#
_entry.id   AF-A0A229Y5V5-F1
#
_cell.length_a   1.000
_cell.length_b   1.000
_cell.length_c   1.000
_cell.angle_alpha   90.00
_cell.angle_beta   90.00
_cell.angle_gamma   90.00
#
_symmetry.space_group_name_H-M   'P 1'
#
loop_
_entity.id
_entity.type
_entity.pdbx_description
1 polymer ?
#
loop_
_entity_poly.entity_id
_entity_poly.type
_entity_poly.pdbx_seq_one_letter_code
_entity_poly.pdbx_strand_id
1 'polypeptide(L)'
;MEALVYENSPLAEYLKGEGEHDPDWPVQETKSEDDPFDSAASDFAPRGTSKFQERIRNKLPKPLELRSSRQRAILGKLYDACATALNARVGRSDNERFLEQFGYVIVASQLLNEHSAPSYTSAADVLSNSNPVDLPSLSTTFGVQGAVVTASTSFSIAWLVHWSRSRTGSGFNPRKVGVLLVLVPVLGVLFYAFARRQWLKYLRHQAVDAAVVFISNAQSFDSAASASVVFIQEVELVSRGYRISTPLPPVSRLEDQAQTRRCLRLRRTVSECFYSMLKRYLQAQHVLQPLTDNDNLAKYHDIYDVSLEELTEAETALAERETEDQYSLRALRTLFGRLYNVRKSILCCLLALGADGGGSDIVRWSTAVEQMRDLTQVTGANTRKMTNILNEDDRDMIPPSPLPTASPNRENLRAQYRKLNTLTQGIRALHAKMHLIRELSTASEPTDTEELEATLLAQYESIGTDIRGLLQEWEAGKAALVSSIDKRSSVDHMSRPPSGLKLPLSPTPSLGGATAVEGSPADALRALNGDIKPDPSIIQSVDEDEEIFESVVLPSRNKRASLTREERIARVKEDRAKQAAARERADANTSMLKELEMVIKQRPRTTASKRVTMLEARLEQASLLKRVVDAIKDLVQDCNFDCNDSGIALQAMDNSHVALVSMLLKAEGFSPYRCDRNIALGINLVSLTKVLRAAQNEDILTLKADDSPDAVNLMFESAETDRISEYDIKLMDIDQEHLAIPETEYAATVEMPSAEFQRICRDLNALSESVVIEATKEGVKFSCQGDIGSGSVTIRQHTSVDKPEQNVSIALSEPVALTFSLKYLVNFCKATSLSSKVTLCLSQEVPLLVEYGLGSGHLRFYLAPKIGDEE
;
A
#
# COMPACT_ATOMS: atom_id res chain seq x y z
N MET A 1 -53.43 -11.54 26.78
CA MET A 1 -54.55 -12.33 26.23
C MET A 1 -54.23 -13.79 26.54
N GLU A 2 -54.94 -14.38 27.51
CA GLU A 2 -54.78 -15.78 27.88
C GLU A 2 -55.40 -16.68 26.80
N ALA A 3 -54.68 -17.74 26.42
CA ALA A 3 -55.09 -18.64 25.35
C ALA A 3 -56.15 -19.63 25.87
N LEU A 4 -57.38 -19.50 25.37
CA LEU A 4 -58.47 -20.45 25.57
C LEU A 4 -58.20 -21.73 24.74
N VAL A 5 -57.92 -22.84 25.42
CA VAL A 5 -57.86 -24.18 24.81
C VAL A 5 -59.23 -24.84 24.98
N TYR A 6 -59.88 -25.14 23.87
CA TYR A 6 -61.21 -25.78 23.85
C TYR A 6 -61.11 -27.26 24.21
N GLU A 7 -62.05 -27.76 25.04
CA GLU A 7 -62.06 -29.12 25.63
C GLU A 7 -62.09 -30.27 24.60
N ASN A 8 -62.41 -29.99 23.34
CA ASN A 8 -62.47 -31.00 22.27
C ASN A 8 -61.23 -30.99 21.34
N SER A 9 -60.13 -30.39 21.81
CA SER A 9 -58.84 -30.39 21.13
C SER A 9 -58.05 -31.66 21.49
N PRO A 10 -57.34 -32.30 20.53
CA PRO A 10 -56.47 -33.45 20.80
C PRO A 10 -55.38 -33.17 21.84
N LEU A 11 -55.08 -31.89 22.09
CA LEU A 11 -54.11 -31.44 23.08
C LEU A 11 -54.62 -31.56 24.53
N ALA A 12 -55.95 -31.54 24.73
CA ALA A 12 -56.56 -31.64 26.06
C ALA A 12 -56.56 -33.08 26.60
N GLU A 13 -56.52 -34.07 25.72
CA GLU A 13 -56.47 -35.50 26.07
C GLU A 13 -55.07 -35.93 26.55
N TYR A 14 -54.02 -35.25 26.06
CA TYR A 14 -52.63 -35.51 26.44
C TYR A 14 -52.26 -34.98 27.84
N LEU A 15 -53.05 -34.07 28.39
CA LEU A 15 -52.80 -33.43 29.70
C LEU A 15 -53.58 -34.07 30.86
N LYS A 16 -54.24 -35.21 30.64
CA LYS A 16 -55.16 -35.86 31.60
C LYS A 16 -54.72 -37.22 32.15
N GLY A 17 -53.42 -37.52 32.15
CA GLY A 17 -52.90 -38.79 32.71
C GLY A 17 -52.17 -38.61 34.04
N GLU A 18 -52.87 -38.82 35.17
CA GLU A 18 -52.25 -39.07 36.48
C GLU A 18 -51.82 -40.54 36.57
N GLY A 19 -50.60 -40.80 37.06
CA GLY A 19 -50.03 -42.14 37.13
C GLY A 19 -50.46 -42.92 38.37
N GLU A 20 -51.01 -44.12 38.16
CA GLU A 20 -51.16 -45.17 39.18
C GLU A 20 -50.24 -46.37 38.87
N HIS A 21 -49.66 -46.90 39.93
CA HIS A 21 -48.62 -47.92 39.99
C HIS A 21 -49.27 -49.29 40.27
N ASP A 22 -49.04 -50.30 39.42
CA ASP A 22 -49.48 -51.69 39.68
C ASP A 22 -48.26 -52.65 39.64
N PRO A 23 -48.03 -53.51 40.65
CA PRO A 23 -46.71 -54.08 40.96
C PRO A 23 -46.66 -55.60 40.70
N ASP A 24 -46.68 -56.02 39.43
CA ASP A 24 -46.53 -57.45 39.09
C ASP A 24 -45.62 -57.67 37.89
N TRP A 25 -44.32 -57.37 38.06
CA TRP A 25 -43.31 -58.11 37.30
C TRP A 25 -42.03 -58.34 38.12
N PRO A 26 -41.64 -59.60 38.38
CA PRO A 26 -40.60 -59.91 39.34
C PRO A 26 -39.19 -59.74 38.76
N VAL A 27 -38.33 -59.19 39.60
CA VAL A 27 -36.88 -59.11 39.47
C VAL A 27 -36.27 -60.38 40.08
N GLN A 28 -35.24 -60.96 39.45
CA GLN A 28 -34.25 -61.73 40.22
C GLN A 28 -32.83 -61.62 39.62
N GLU A 29 -31.94 -61.17 40.51
CA GLU A 29 -30.48 -61.04 40.42
C GLU A 29 -29.79 -62.44 40.35
N THR A 30 -28.61 -62.66 39.79
CA THR A 30 -27.28 -62.18 40.23
C THR A 30 -26.17 -62.77 39.33
N LYS A 31 -25.11 -61.98 39.11
CA LYS A 31 -23.66 -62.31 38.96
C LYS A 31 -23.18 -63.65 38.36
N SER A 32 -22.39 -63.58 37.28
CA SER A 32 -20.98 -64.00 37.24
C SER A 32 -20.32 -63.78 35.87
N GLU A 33 -19.17 -63.10 35.90
CA GLU A 33 -17.95 -63.28 35.08
C GLU A 33 -17.99 -63.04 33.56
N ASP A 34 -17.34 -61.91 33.19
CA ASP A 34 -16.43 -61.66 32.07
C ASP A 34 -16.80 -62.19 30.67
N ASP A 35 -17.45 -61.32 29.89
CA ASP A 35 -16.85 -60.84 28.62
C ASP A 35 -17.55 -59.54 28.15
N PRO A 36 -16.84 -58.62 27.48
CA PRO A 36 -17.20 -57.22 27.39
C PRO A 36 -18.26 -56.97 26.31
N PHE A 37 -19.42 -56.49 26.78
CA PHE A 37 -20.31 -55.63 26.04
C PHE A 37 -19.62 -54.27 25.80
N ASP A 38 -19.92 -53.66 24.65
CA ASP A 38 -20.40 -52.29 24.74
C ASP A 38 -21.67 -52.12 23.92
N SER A 39 -22.78 -52.11 24.66
CA SER A 39 -24.08 -51.65 24.24
C SER A 39 -24.05 -50.13 24.23
N ALA A 40 -24.05 -49.55 23.03
CA ALA A 40 -24.45 -48.17 22.83
C ALA A 40 -25.84 -47.95 23.42
N ALA A 41 -25.94 -46.91 24.25
CA ALA A 41 -27.17 -46.24 24.57
C ALA A 41 -27.96 -45.96 23.27
N SER A 42 -29.26 -46.23 23.32
CA SER A 42 -30.20 -45.96 22.23
C SER A 42 -30.39 -44.45 22.07
N ASP A 43 -29.54 -43.87 21.24
CA ASP A 43 -29.75 -42.55 20.64
C ASP A 43 -31.07 -42.52 19.88
N PHE A 44 -31.88 -41.50 20.17
CA PHE A 44 -33.22 -41.25 19.62
C PHE A 44 -33.19 -40.70 18.17
N ALA A 45 -32.15 -41.01 17.39
CA ALA A 45 -32.01 -40.54 16.00
C ALA A 45 -31.51 -41.66 15.08
N PRO A 46 -32.17 -41.94 13.92
CA PRO A 46 -31.73 -42.98 13.02
C PRO A 46 -30.47 -42.53 12.27
N ARG A 47 -29.31 -43.14 12.59
CA ARG A 47 -28.11 -43.05 11.76
C ARG A 47 -28.03 -44.26 10.82
N GLY A 48 -28.25 -44.02 9.54
CA GLY A 48 -28.09 -45.02 8.47
C GLY A 48 -28.94 -44.71 7.25
N THR A 49 -28.37 -44.79 6.05
CA THR A 49 -29.10 -44.59 4.79
C THR A 49 -30.24 -45.60 4.67
N SER A 50 -31.42 -45.12 4.26
CA SER A 50 -32.63 -45.94 4.25
C SER A 50 -32.49 -47.18 3.35
N LYS A 51 -32.57 -48.39 3.93
CA LYS A 51 -32.65 -49.65 3.17
C LYS A 51 -34.03 -49.90 2.53
N PHE A 52 -34.88 -48.88 2.48
CA PHE A 52 -36.24 -48.98 1.94
C PHE A 52 -36.24 -49.27 0.43
N GLN A 53 -35.24 -48.75 -0.30
CA GLN A 53 -35.13 -48.96 -1.74
C GLN A 53 -34.73 -50.40 -2.13
N GLU A 54 -33.91 -51.10 -1.33
CA GLU A 54 -33.52 -52.49 -1.63
C GLU A 54 -34.68 -53.48 -1.44
N ARG A 55 -35.55 -53.23 -0.45
CA ARG A 55 -36.65 -54.14 -0.11
C ARG A 55 -37.82 -54.04 -1.11
N ILE A 56 -37.96 -52.92 -1.82
CA ILE A 56 -38.94 -52.73 -2.91
C ILE A 56 -38.39 -53.19 -4.26
N ARG A 57 -37.08 -53.02 -4.51
CA ARG A 57 -36.47 -53.36 -5.81
C ARG A 57 -36.54 -54.85 -6.15
N ASN A 58 -36.58 -55.72 -5.15
CA ASN A 58 -36.63 -57.18 -5.34
C ASN A 58 -38.04 -57.78 -5.41
N LYS A 59 -39.10 -56.96 -5.31
CA LYS A 59 -40.51 -57.41 -5.36
C LYS A 59 -41.38 -56.66 -6.38
N LEU A 60 -40.78 -55.90 -7.29
CA LEU A 60 -41.52 -55.31 -8.42
C LEU A 60 -41.82 -56.41 -9.45
N PRO A 61 -43.09 -56.58 -9.89
CA PRO A 61 -43.41 -57.50 -10.97
C PRO A 61 -42.62 -57.10 -12.23
N LYS A 62 -42.14 -58.10 -12.98
CA LYS A 62 -41.42 -57.86 -14.25
C LYS A 62 -42.23 -56.88 -15.09
N PRO A 63 -41.63 -55.76 -15.57
CA PRO A 63 -42.37 -54.77 -16.34
C PRO A 63 -42.96 -55.47 -17.56
N LEU A 64 -44.26 -55.28 -17.79
CA LEU A 64 -44.93 -55.73 -19.00
C LEU A 64 -44.19 -55.11 -20.20
N GLU A 65 -43.42 -55.93 -20.91
CA GLU A 65 -42.87 -55.56 -22.21
C GLU A 65 -44.03 -55.44 -23.21
N LEU A 66 -44.70 -54.29 -23.19
CA LEU A 66 -45.45 -53.83 -24.35
C LEU A 66 -44.43 -53.74 -25.48
N ARG A 67 -44.47 -54.69 -26.42
CA ARG A 67 -43.80 -54.61 -27.72
C ARG A 67 -44.35 -53.39 -28.48
N SER A 68 -43.98 -52.19 -28.06
CA SER A 68 -44.03 -51.01 -28.92
C SER A 68 -42.91 -51.21 -29.94
N SER A 69 -43.31 -51.40 -31.20
CA SER A 69 -42.43 -51.57 -32.36
C SER A 69 -41.12 -50.76 -32.21
N ARG A 70 -39.97 -51.45 -32.30
CA ARG A 70 -38.61 -50.90 -32.26
C ARG A 70 -38.43 -49.66 -33.15
N GLN A 71 -39.24 -49.52 -34.20
CA GLN A 71 -39.25 -48.35 -35.08
C GLN A 71 -39.77 -47.08 -34.39
N ARG A 72 -40.78 -47.13 -33.52
CA ARG A 72 -41.32 -45.94 -32.82
C ARG A 72 -40.38 -45.40 -31.74
N ALA A 73 -39.63 -46.25 -31.05
CA ALA A 73 -38.67 -45.82 -30.03
C ALA A 73 -37.43 -45.14 -30.63
N ILE A 74 -36.97 -45.61 -31.79
CA ILE A 74 -35.87 -44.98 -32.54
C ILE A 74 -36.35 -43.66 -33.17
N LEU A 75 -37.59 -43.62 -33.71
CA LEU A 75 -38.21 -42.40 -34.19
C LEU A 75 -38.45 -41.37 -33.07
N GLY A 76 -38.83 -41.80 -31.86
CA GLY A 76 -38.95 -40.93 -30.69
C GLY A 76 -37.62 -40.33 -30.28
N LYS A 77 -36.54 -41.14 -30.23
CA LYS A 77 -35.19 -40.65 -29.94
C LYS A 77 -34.63 -39.73 -31.02
N LEU A 78 -34.94 -40.00 -32.29
CA LEU A 78 -34.57 -39.13 -33.41
C LEU A 78 -35.41 -37.83 -33.40
N TYR A 79 -36.68 -37.91 -33.05
CA TYR A 79 -37.55 -36.75 -32.89
C TYR A 79 -37.08 -35.88 -31.74
N ASP A 80 -36.73 -36.47 -30.59
CA ASP A 80 -36.16 -35.75 -29.44
C ASP A 80 -34.78 -35.17 -29.77
N ALA A 81 -33.91 -35.89 -30.48
CA ALA A 81 -32.62 -35.39 -30.95
C ALA A 81 -32.78 -34.25 -31.97
N CYS A 82 -33.74 -34.35 -32.90
CA CYS A 82 -34.06 -33.28 -33.83
C CYS A 82 -34.72 -32.09 -33.14
N ALA A 83 -35.63 -32.30 -32.19
CA ALA A 83 -36.27 -31.25 -31.41
C ALA A 83 -35.28 -30.51 -30.51
N THR A 84 -34.35 -31.22 -29.87
CA THR A 84 -33.26 -30.63 -29.09
C THR A 84 -32.21 -29.92 -29.97
N ALA A 85 -31.98 -30.38 -31.21
CA ALA A 85 -31.14 -29.69 -32.18
C ALA A 85 -31.84 -28.45 -32.80
N LEU A 86 -33.16 -28.48 -32.94
CA LEU A 86 -33.99 -27.37 -33.45
C LEU A 86 -34.33 -26.32 -32.38
N ASN A 87 -34.24 -26.66 -31.09
CA ASN A 87 -34.45 -25.73 -29.99
C ASN A 87 -33.30 -24.71 -29.91
N ALA A 88 -33.36 -23.58 -30.63
CA ALA A 88 -32.30 -22.56 -30.61
C ALA A 88 -31.99 -21.92 -29.23
N ARG A 89 -32.71 -22.30 -28.17
CA ARG A 89 -32.50 -21.82 -26.79
C ARG A 89 -31.36 -22.57 -26.10
N VAL A 90 -30.66 -21.86 -25.22
CA VAL A 90 -29.66 -22.41 -24.29
C VAL A 90 -30.39 -23.03 -23.09
N GLY A 91 -29.81 -24.07 -22.48
CA GLY A 91 -30.41 -24.77 -21.35
C GLY A 91 -30.52 -23.88 -20.11
N ARG A 92 -31.56 -24.10 -19.29
CA ARG A 92 -31.84 -23.32 -18.08
C ARG A 92 -30.68 -23.33 -17.08
N SER A 93 -30.04 -24.49 -16.89
CA SER A 93 -28.87 -24.64 -16.02
C SER A 93 -27.67 -23.80 -16.46
N ASP A 94 -27.46 -23.65 -17.77
CA ASP A 94 -26.37 -22.84 -18.32
C ASP A 94 -26.66 -21.34 -18.22
N ASN A 95 -27.93 -20.96 -18.11
CA ASN A 95 -28.35 -19.58 -17.86
C ASN A 95 -28.13 -19.20 -16.41
N GLU A 96 -28.56 -20.05 -15.48
CA GLU A 96 -28.39 -19.85 -14.03
C GLU A 96 -26.90 -19.75 -13.68
N ARG A 97 -26.07 -20.69 -14.15
CA ARG A 97 -24.61 -20.63 -13.95
C ARG A 97 -23.95 -19.37 -14.49
N PHE A 98 -24.40 -18.88 -15.65
CA PHE A 98 -23.87 -17.64 -16.22
C PHE A 98 -24.24 -16.43 -15.36
N LEU A 99 -25.49 -16.33 -14.91
CA LEU A 99 -25.94 -15.25 -14.03
C LEU A 99 -25.24 -15.30 -12.67
N GLU A 100 -25.02 -16.49 -12.11
CA GLU A 100 -24.23 -16.68 -10.88
C GLU A 100 -22.79 -16.20 -11.07
N GLN A 101 -22.12 -16.63 -12.15
CA GLN A 101 -20.75 -16.23 -12.43
C GLN A 101 -20.63 -14.71 -12.65
N PHE A 102 -21.53 -14.13 -13.43
CA PHE A 102 -21.57 -12.70 -13.70
C PHE A 102 -21.90 -11.90 -12.43
N GLY A 103 -22.88 -12.36 -11.65
CA GLY A 103 -23.28 -11.75 -10.39
C GLY A 103 -22.16 -11.79 -9.35
N TYR A 104 -21.46 -12.93 -9.23
CA TYR A 104 -20.31 -13.06 -8.33
C TYR A 104 -19.22 -12.03 -8.62
N VAL A 105 -18.90 -11.79 -9.90
CA VAL A 105 -17.91 -10.78 -10.31
C VAL A 105 -18.29 -9.39 -9.78
N ILE A 106 -19.57 -9.02 -9.85
CA ILE A 106 -20.06 -7.73 -9.35
C ILE A 106 -20.08 -7.69 -7.81
N VAL A 107 -20.62 -8.70 -7.16
CA VAL A 107 -20.77 -8.75 -5.69
C VAL A 107 -19.42 -8.83 -4.98
N ALA A 108 -18.48 -9.61 -5.50
CA ALA A 108 -17.14 -9.73 -4.94
C ALA A 108 -16.29 -8.45 -5.06
N SER A 109 -16.69 -7.49 -5.89
CA SER A 109 -15.92 -6.27 -6.14
C SER A 109 -15.93 -5.25 -5.00
N GLN A 110 -16.77 -5.44 -3.98
CA GLN A 110 -17.03 -4.51 -2.87
C GLN A 110 -17.53 -3.11 -3.29
N LEU A 111 -17.73 -2.84 -4.60
CA LEU A 111 -18.25 -1.57 -5.11
C LEU A 111 -19.72 -1.30 -4.73
N LEU A 112 -20.41 -2.32 -4.20
CA LEU A 112 -21.78 -2.26 -3.70
C LEU A 112 -21.87 -2.03 -2.18
N ASN A 113 -20.76 -2.16 -1.43
CA ASN A 113 -20.73 -1.98 0.02
C ASN A 113 -20.57 -0.51 0.40
N GLU A 114 -21.16 -0.11 1.54
CA GLU A 114 -21.20 1.27 2.04
C GLU A 114 -19.84 1.99 1.93
N HIS A 115 -19.88 3.24 1.47
CA HIS A 115 -18.68 4.05 1.24
C HIS A 115 -18.03 4.42 2.57
N SER A 116 -17.09 3.60 3.06
CA SER A 116 -16.20 3.98 4.16
C SER A 116 -15.38 5.19 3.74
N ALA A 117 -15.41 6.25 4.55
CA ALA A 117 -14.61 7.46 4.33
C ALA A 117 -13.15 7.11 4.01
N PRO A 118 -12.46 7.86 3.13
CA PRO A 118 -11.11 7.53 2.70
C PRO A 118 -10.18 7.50 3.92
N SER A 119 -9.75 6.29 4.29
CA SER A 119 -8.62 6.11 5.19
C SER A 119 -7.36 6.55 4.45
N TYR A 120 -6.38 7.04 5.19
CA TYR A 120 -5.10 7.58 4.70
C TYR A 120 -4.31 6.51 3.91
N THR A 121 -4.66 6.25 2.65
CA THR A 121 -3.86 5.43 1.74
C THR A 121 -3.16 6.34 0.75
N SER A 122 -1.84 6.27 0.73
CA SER A 122 -0.99 7.08 -0.14
C SER A 122 -1.31 6.80 -1.61
N ALA A 123 -1.12 7.78 -2.49
CA ALA A 123 -1.31 7.62 -3.94
C ALA A 123 -0.36 6.57 -4.56
N ALA A 124 0.66 6.11 -3.82
CA ALA A 124 1.66 5.13 -4.27
C ALA A 124 1.14 3.68 -4.20
N ASP A 125 0.32 3.33 -3.21
CA ASP A 125 -0.22 1.97 -3.03
C ASP A 125 -1.27 1.60 -4.09
N VAL A 126 -1.89 2.61 -4.70
CA VAL A 126 -2.98 2.45 -5.67
C VAL A 126 -2.50 1.85 -7.00
N LEU A 127 -1.22 1.97 -7.32
CA LEU A 127 -0.65 1.54 -8.61
C LEU A 127 -0.01 0.13 -8.56
N SER A 128 0.21 -0.46 -7.39
CA SER A 128 0.83 -1.77 -7.25
C SER A 128 -0.15 -2.94 -7.40
N ASN A 129 -1.46 -2.70 -7.21
CA ASN A 129 -2.49 -3.75 -7.23
C ASN A 129 -3.17 -4.00 -8.59
N SER A 130 -2.77 -3.32 -9.66
CA SER A 130 -3.34 -3.58 -11.00
C SER A 130 -2.56 -4.65 -11.78
N ASN A 131 -2.46 -5.86 -11.25
CA ASN A 131 -2.12 -7.03 -12.07
C ASN A 131 -3.42 -7.74 -12.45
N PRO A 132 -3.82 -7.76 -13.73
CA PRO A 132 -4.94 -8.58 -14.14
C PRO A 132 -4.59 -10.04 -13.86
N VAL A 133 -5.47 -10.75 -13.15
CA VAL A 133 -5.40 -12.20 -13.03
C VAL A 133 -5.53 -12.77 -14.44
N ASP A 134 -4.45 -13.34 -14.96
CA ASP A 134 -4.42 -14.02 -16.25
C ASP A 134 -5.29 -15.29 -16.16
N LEU A 135 -6.52 -15.20 -16.65
CA LEU A 135 -7.29 -16.36 -17.10
C LEU A 135 -6.91 -16.69 -18.55
N PRO A 136 -6.89 -17.97 -18.94
CA PRO A 136 -6.29 -18.41 -20.19
C PRO A 136 -6.95 -17.75 -21.39
N SER A 137 -6.13 -17.02 -22.15
CA SER A 137 -6.51 -16.41 -23.41
C SER A 137 -6.83 -17.49 -24.45
N LEU A 138 -8.10 -17.82 -24.60
CA LEU A 138 -8.59 -18.60 -25.74
C LEU A 138 -8.69 -17.69 -26.96
N SER A 139 -7.58 -17.62 -27.69
CA SER A 139 -7.58 -17.20 -29.08
C SER A 139 -8.53 -18.09 -29.90
N THR A 140 -9.68 -17.55 -30.29
CA THR A 140 -10.53 -18.19 -31.32
C THR A 140 -10.79 -17.21 -32.44
N THR A 141 -10.10 -17.44 -33.57
CA THR A 141 -10.56 -17.32 -34.96
C THR A 141 -9.34 -17.67 -35.83
N PHE A 142 -9.10 -18.87 -36.38
CA PHE A 142 -9.96 -19.93 -36.88
C PHE A 142 -9.28 -21.27 -36.54
N GLY A 143 -9.89 -22.08 -35.68
CA GLY A 143 -9.34 -23.41 -35.38
C GLY A 143 -9.47 -24.36 -36.57
N VAL A 144 -8.54 -25.31 -36.67
CA VAL A 144 -8.55 -26.42 -37.66
C VAL A 144 -9.93 -27.11 -37.72
N GLN A 145 -10.64 -27.16 -36.59
CA GLN A 145 -12.01 -27.68 -36.52
C GLN A 145 -13.02 -26.85 -37.32
N GLY A 146 -12.93 -25.52 -37.33
CA GLY A 146 -13.77 -24.64 -38.15
C GLY A 146 -13.51 -24.81 -39.64
N ALA A 147 -12.24 -24.98 -40.03
CA ALA A 147 -11.84 -25.26 -41.42
C ALA A 147 -12.31 -26.64 -41.90
N VAL A 148 -12.27 -27.66 -41.03
CA VAL A 148 -12.79 -29.01 -41.34
C VAL A 148 -14.31 -29.00 -41.47
N VAL A 149 -15.03 -28.21 -40.66
CA VAL A 149 -16.49 -28.07 -40.76
C VAL A 149 -16.89 -27.34 -42.05
N THR A 150 -16.19 -26.27 -42.45
CA THR A 150 -16.46 -25.59 -43.73
C THR A 150 -16.08 -26.44 -44.94
N ALA A 151 -14.95 -27.16 -44.90
CA ALA A 151 -14.55 -28.09 -45.96
C ALA A 151 -15.51 -29.28 -46.10
N SER A 152 -15.97 -29.85 -44.98
CA SER A 152 -16.91 -30.98 -44.99
C SER A 152 -18.33 -30.57 -45.42
N THR A 153 -18.81 -29.38 -45.02
CA THR A 153 -20.13 -28.87 -45.43
C THR A 153 -20.15 -28.51 -46.92
N SER A 154 -19.10 -27.84 -47.43
CA SER A 154 -18.96 -27.55 -48.87
C SER A 154 -18.85 -28.82 -49.72
N PHE A 155 -18.06 -29.81 -49.27
CA PHE A 155 -17.97 -31.11 -49.95
C PHE A 155 -19.31 -31.87 -49.92
N SER A 156 -20.03 -31.83 -48.80
CA SER A 156 -21.34 -32.48 -48.67
C SER A 156 -22.40 -31.84 -49.58
N ILE A 157 -22.41 -30.50 -49.71
CA ILE A 157 -23.30 -29.79 -50.63
C ILE A 157 -22.95 -30.13 -52.09
N ALA A 158 -21.66 -30.11 -52.45
CA ALA A 158 -21.21 -30.48 -53.79
C ALA A 158 -21.55 -31.94 -54.12
N TRP A 159 -21.39 -32.85 -53.15
CA TRP A 159 -21.75 -34.26 -53.27
C TRP A 159 -23.26 -34.45 -53.43
N LEU A 160 -24.09 -33.73 -52.67
CA LEU A 160 -25.55 -33.78 -52.78
C LEU A 160 -26.05 -33.25 -54.13
N VAL A 161 -25.44 -32.18 -54.66
CA VAL A 161 -25.72 -31.67 -56.00
C VAL A 161 -25.30 -32.68 -57.07
N HIS A 162 -24.13 -33.30 -56.94
CA HIS A 162 -23.67 -34.36 -57.85
C HIS A 162 -24.58 -35.61 -57.80
N TRP A 163 -25.03 -36.00 -56.60
CA TRP A 163 -25.94 -37.13 -56.38
C TRP A 163 -27.34 -36.91 -56.95
N SER A 164 -27.78 -35.65 -57.07
CA SER A 164 -29.07 -35.27 -57.65
C SER A 164 -29.13 -35.39 -59.19
N ARG A 165 -27.96 -35.42 -59.86
CA ARG A 165 -27.87 -35.66 -61.31
C ARG A 165 -28.14 -37.13 -61.64
N SER A 166 -28.85 -37.40 -62.74
CA SER A 166 -29.13 -38.78 -63.16
C SER A 166 -27.88 -39.44 -63.77
N ARG A 167 -27.71 -40.77 -63.59
CA ARG A 167 -26.59 -41.52 -64.20
C ARG A 167 -26.76 -41.76 -65.71
N THR A 168 -27.89 -41.38 -66.30
CA THR A 168 -28.28 -41.75 -67.69
C THR A 168 -28.97 -40.60 -68.43
N GLY A 169 -28.37 -39.40 -68.39
CA GLY A 169 -28.80 -38.24 -69.20
C GLY A 169 -28.67 -36.90 -68.47
N SER A 170 -28.62 -35.81 -69.24
CA SER A 170 -28.43 -34.41 -68.81
C SER A 170 -29.58 -33.81 -67.96
N GLY A 171 -30.35 -34.64 -67.26
CA GLY A 171 -31.49 -34.25 -66.44
C GLY A 171 -31.33 -34.62 -64.98
N PHE A 172 -31.92 -33.82 -64.09
CA PHE A 172 -32.02 -34.14 -62.67
C PHE A 172 -33.15 -35.15 -62.42
N ASN A 173 -32.94 -36.08 -61.47
CA ASN A 173 -34.00 -37.02 -61.09
C ASN A 173 -35.01 -36.32 -60.18
N PRO A 174 -36.31 -36.20 -60.56
CA PRO A 174 -37.28 -35.39 -59.80
C PRO A 174 -37.46 -35.88 -58.35
N ARG A 175 -37.35 -37.19 -58.10
CA ARG A 175 -37.38 -37.77 -56.75
C ARG A 175 -36.18 -37.38 -55.89
N LYS A 176 -34.98 -37.24 -56.48
CA LYS A 176 -33.76 -36.85 -55.75
C LYS A 176 -33.70 -35.34 -55.53
N VAL A 177 -34.20 -34.56 -56.49
CA VAL A 177 -34.37 -33.10 -56.35
C VAL A 177 -35.39 -32.77 -55.26
N GLY A 178 -36.49 -33.53 -55.15
CA GLY A 178 -37.45 -33.37 -54.05
C GLY A 178 -36.83 -33.59 -52.67
N VAL A 179 -35.94 -34.57 -52.52
CA VAL A 179 -35.19 -34.80 -51.26
C VAL A 179 -34.22 -33.66 -50.97
N LEU A 180 -33.51 -33.14 -51.98
CA LEU A 180 -32.60 -32.00 -51.84
C LEU A 180 -33.36 -30.72 -51.41
N LEU A 181 -34.54 -30.48 -51.99
CA LEU A 181 -35.40 -29.34 -51.69
C LEU A 181 -35.90 -29.33 -50.24
N VAL A 182 -35.95 -30.48 -49.57
CA VAL A 182 -36.32 -30.59 -48.15
C VAL A 182 -35.08 -30.57 -47.25
N LEU A 183 -34.01 -31.24 -47.64
CA LEU A 183 -32.81 -31.41 -46.83
C LEU A 183 -32.02 -30.10 -46.68
N VAL A 184 -31.93 -29.28 -47.73
CA VAL A 184 -31.20 -28.00 -47.70
C VAL A 184 -31.83 -26.98 -46.74
N PRO A 185 -33.16 -26.73 -46.76
CA PRO A 185 -33.81 -25.87 -45.77
C PRO A 185 -33.64 -26.38 -44.33
N VAL A 186 -33.75 -27.70 -44.10
CA VAL A 186 -33.57 -28.31 -42.77
C VAL A 186 -32.15 -28.07 -42.25
N LEU A 187 -31.12 -28.28 -43.08
CA LEU A 187 -29.74 -27.96 -42.71
C LEU A 187 -29.54 -26.46 -42.47
N GLY A 188 -30.19 -25.60 -43.26
CA GLY A 188 -30.17 -24.15 -43.06
C GLY A 188 -30.73 -23.73 -41.70
N VAL A 189 -31.86 -24.30 -41.29
CA VAL A 189 -32.46 -24.06 -39.97
C VAL A 189 -31.58 -24.57 -38.82
N LEU A 190 -30.98 -25.76 -38.98
CA LEU A 190 -30.06 -26.31 -37.98
C LEU A 190 -28.77 -25.48 -37.85
N PHE A 191 -28.22 -25.00 -38.97
CA PHE A 191 -27.06 -24.11 -38.96
C PHE A 191 -27.39 -22.77 -38.32
N TYR A 192 -28.54 -22.18 -38.65
CA TYR A 192 -29.01 -20.94 -38.01
C TYR A 192 -29.18 -21.12 -36.48
N ALA A 193 -29.77 -22.23 -36.04
CA ALA A 193 -29.92 -22.54 -34.61
C ALA A 193 -28.56 -22.74 -33.93
N PHE A 194 -27.61 -23.42 -34.57
CA PHE A 194 -26.26 -23.61 -34.06
C PHE A 194 -25.48 -22.29 -33.97
N ALA A 195 -25.46 -21.51 -35.05
CA ALA A 195 -24.78 -20.21 -35.09
C ALA A 195 -25.33 -19.25 -34.03
N ARG A 196 -26.66 -19.21 -33.86
CA ARG A 196 -27.31 -18.41 -32.82
C ARG A 196 -26.93 -18.86 -31.41
N ARG A 197 -26.86 -20.16 -31.15
CA ARG A 197 -26.39 -20.71 -29.86
C ARG A 197 -24.93 -20.38 -29.59
N GLN A 198 -24.05 -20.48 -30.60
CA GLN A 198 -22.63 -20.11 -30.44
C GLN A 198 -22.46 -18.62 -30.20
N TRP A 199 -23.22 -17.77 -30.92
CA TRP A 199 -23.22 -16.34 -30.71
C TRP A 199 -23.65 -15.94 -29.29
N LEU A 200 -24.71 -16.56 -28.76
CA LEU A 200 -25.14 -16.36 -27.37
C LEU A 200 -24.06 -16.74 -26.36
N LYS A 201 -23.35 -17.86 -26.57
CA LYS A 201 -22.23 -18.27 -25.70
C LYS A 201 -21.07 -17.29 -25.76
N TYR A 202 -20.71 -16.83 -26.96
CA TYR A 202 -19.68 -15.80 -27.17
C TYR A 202 -20.06 -14.49 -26.46
N LEU A 203 -21.31 -14.04 -26.60
CA LEU A 203 -21.81 -12.82 -25.96
C LEU A 203 -21.77 -12.90 -24.43
N ARG A 204 -22.06 -14.07 -23.85
CA ARG A 204 -21.96 -14.30 -22.39
C ARG A 204 -20.53 -14.21 -21.88
N HIS A 205 -19.58 -14.81 -22.58
CA HIS A 205 -18.16 -14.67 -22.23
C HIS A 205 -17.74 -13.20 -22.31
N GLN A 206 -18.13 -12.53 -23.39
CA GLN A 206 -17.85 -11.11 -23.59
C GLN A 206 -18.47 -10.21 -22.50
N ALA A 207 -19.61 -10.60 -21.94
CA ALA A 207 -20.26 -9.89 -20.82
C ALA A 207 -19.47 -10.05 -19.51
N VAL A 208 -19.00 -11.25 -19.18
CA VAL A 208 -18.15 -11.48 -17.99
C VAL A 208 -16.83 -10.73 -18.14
N ASP A 209 -16.16 -10.83 -19.30
CA ASP A 209 -14.91 -10.13 -19.55
C ASP A 209 -15.08 -8.60 -19.45
N ALA A 210 -16.16 -8.07 -20.02
CA ALA A 210 -16.47 -6.64 -19.94
C ALA A 210 -16.74 -6.18 -18.50
N ALA A 211 -17.42 -7.00 -17.68
CA ALA A 211 -17.68 -6.69 -16.28
C ALA A 211 -16.39 -6.66 -15.44
N VAL A 212 -15.49 -7.63 -15.62
CA VAL A 212 -14.20 -7.67 -14.91
C VAL A 212 -13.37 -6.41 -15.20
N VAL A 213 -13.25 -6.03 -16.48
CA VAL A 213 -12.49 -4.85 -16.88
C VAL A 213 -13.17 -3.57 -16.37
N PHE A 214 -14.49 -3.49 -16.42
CA PHE A 214 -15.26 -2.36 -15.91
C PHE A 214 -15.04 -2.15 -14.40
N ILE A 215 -15.14 -3.21 -13.61
CA ILE A 215 -14.95 -3.19 -12.16
C ILE A 215 -13.53 -2.75 -11.79
N SER A 216 -12.51 -3.33 -12.42
CA SER A 216 -11.11 -2.97 -12.16
C SER A 216 -10.84 -1.49 -12.44
N ASN A 217 -11.40 -0.94 -13.53
CA ASN A 217 -11.29 0.49 -13.83
C ASN A 217 -12.08 1.35 -12.85
N ALA A 218 -13.24 0.90 -12.37
CA ALA A 218 -14.04 1.62 -11.37
C ALA A 218 -13.33 1.71 -10.02
N GLN A 219 -12.69 0.63 -9.55
CA GLN A 219 -11.87 0.62 -8.34
C GLN A 219 -10.65 1.55 -8.49
N SER A 220 -9.96 1.48 -9.64
CA SER A 220 -8.82 2.37 -9.93
C SER A 220 -9.22 3.84 -9.92
N PHE A 221 -10.42 4.15 -10.42
CA PHE A 221 -10.98 5.50 -10.39
C PHE A 221 -11.27 5.98 -8.97
N ASP A 222 -11.87 5.15 -8.12
CA ASP A 222 -12.17 5.52 -6.72
C ASP A 222 -10.91 5.83 -5.94
N SER A 223 -9.87 5.02 -6.14
CA SER A 223 -8.57 5.23 -5.51
C SER A 223 -7.90 6.52 -5.99
N ALA A 224 -7.95 6.83 -7.29
CA ALA A 224 -7.43 8.09 -7.81
C ALA A 224 -8.27 9.31 -7.37
N ALA A 225 -9.59 9.16 -7.28
CA ALA A 225 -10.51 10.21 -6.85
C ALA A 225 -10.34 10.54 -5.37
N SER A 226 -10.26 9.52 -4.52
CA SER A 226 -10.00 9.67 -3.08
C SER A 226 -8.64 10.31 -2.82
N ALA A 227 -7.56 9.83 -3.46
CA ALA A 227 -6.24 10.45 -3.39
C ALA A 227 -6.26 11.93 -3.81
N SER A 228 -7.03 12.26 -4.85
CA SER A 228 -7.19 13.66 -5.29
C SER A 228 -7.89 14.53 -4.25
N VAL A 229 -8.97 14.04 -3.63
CA VAL A 229 -9.70 14.75 -2.59
C VAL A 229 -8.86 14.94 -1.32
N VAL A 230 -8.10 13.91 -0.91
CA VAL A 230 -7.17 13.97 0.23
C VAL A 230 -6.07 14.98 -0.02
N PHE A 231 -5.42 14.95 -1.20
CA PHE A 231 -4.41 15.95 -1.55
C PHE A 231 -4.95 17.39 -1.51
N ILE A 232 -6.17 17.60 -2.02
CA ILE A 232 -6.83 18.91 -1.95
C ILE A 232 -7.07 19.34 -0.50
N GLN A 233 -7.51 18.43 0.36
CA GLN A 233 -7.72 18.67 1.78
C GLN A 233 -6.41 19.01 2.50
N GLU A 234 -5.32 18.29 2.24
CA GLU A 234 -4.01 18.56 2.83
C GLU A 234 -3.52 19.97 2.49
N VAL A 235 -3.57 20.36 1.21
CA VAL A 235 -3.15 21.70 0.78
C VAL A 235 -4.03 22.79 1.41
N GLU A 236 -5.33 22.53 1.59
CA GLU A 236 -6.26 23.47 2.24
C GLU A 236 -6.00 23.59 3.76
N LEU A 237 -5.67 22.50 4.45
CA LEU A 237 -5.30 22.51 5.87
C LEU A 237 -3.97 23.22 6.11
N VAL A 238 -2.96 22.94 5.26
CA VAL A 238 -1.64 23.58 5.33
C VAL A 238 -1.73 25.08 5.07
N SER A 239 -2.47 25.50 4.04
CA SER A 239 -2.66 26.92 3.71
C SER A 239 -3.45 27.71 4.77
N ARG A 240 -4.33 27.04 5.53
CA ARG A 240 -5.06 27.62 6.67
C ARG A 240 -4.26 27.62 7.99
N GLY A 241 -3.08 27.02 8.01
CA GLY A 241 -2.17 27.03 9.17
C GLY A 241 -2.45 25.94 10.21
N TYR A 242 -3.25 24.93 9.88
CA TYR A 242 -3.44 23.77 10.75
C TYR A 242 -2.17 22.90 10.73
N ARG A 243 -1.49 22.75 11.87
CA ARG A 243 -0.45 21.73 12.05
C ARG A 243 -1.16 20.38 12.21
N ILE A 244 -1.02 19.52 11.21
CA ILE A 244 -1.41 18.11 11.35
C ILE A 244 -0.51 17.53 12.45
N SER A 245 -1.11 17.11 13.56
CA SER A 245 -0.42 16.42 14.65
C SER A 245 -0.16 14.96 14.27
N THR A 246 0.75 14.76 13.32
CA THR A 246 1.50 13.53 13.02
C THR A 246 2.78 13.96 12.31
N PRO A 247 3.95 13.35 12.58
CA PRO A 247 5.21 13.87 12.06
C PRO A 247 5.23 13.71 10.53
N LEU A 248 5.40 14.83 9.83
CA LEU A 248 5.54 14.82 8.37
C LEU A 248 6.92 14.26 7.97
N PRO A 249 7.01 13.48 6.88
CA PRO A 249 8.29 13.10 6.27
C PRO A 249 9.06 14.36 5.77
N PRO A 250 10.37 14.24 5.51
CA PRO A 250 11.30 15.37 5.55
C PRO A 250 11.13 16.35 4.39
N VAL A 251 11.03 17.64 4.74
CA VAL A 251 11.62 18.83 4.08
C VAL A 251 11.39 19.02 2.56
N SER A 252 10.43 18.36 1.92
CA SER A 252 10.08 18.62 0.50
C SER A 252 8.89 19.58 0.30
N ARG A 253 8.17 19.97 1.37
CA ARG A 253 7.00 20.87 1.31
C ARG A 253 7.28 22.33 1.66
N LEU A 254 8.41 22.88 1.22
CA LEU A 254 8.74 24.31 1.37
C LEU A 254 8.65 25.11 0.06
N GLU A 255 7.80 24.67 -0.87
CA GLU A 255 7.41 25.43 -2.06
C GLU A 255 5.88 25.63 -2.13
N ASP A 256 5.39 26.49 -1.24
CA ASP A 256 3.98 26.85 -1.01
C ASP A 256 3.24 27.33 -2.29
N GLN A 257 3.96 27.78 -3.32
CA GLN A 257 3.36 28.31 -4.57
C GLN A 257 3.16 27.27 -5.69
N ALA A 258 3.98 26.22 -5.77
CA ALA A 258 3.85 25.19 -6.80
C ALA A 258 2.68 24.24 -6.46
N GLN A 259 2.60 23.84 -5.19
CA GLN A 259 1.56 22.95 -4.68
C GLN A 259 0.17 23.60 -4.70
N THR A 260 0.06 24.90 -4.43
CA THR A 260 -1.20 25.64 -4.55
C THR A 260 -1.69 25.75 -6.00
N ARG A 261 -0.79 26.01 -6.96
CA ARG A 261 -1.15 26.01 -8.40
C ARG A 261 -1.58 24.63 -8.88
N ARG A 262 -0.85 23.59 -8.44
CA ARG A 262 -1.18 22.19 -8.73
C ARG A 262 -2.53 21.79 -8.13
N CYS A 263 -2.82 22.18 -6.89
CA CYS A 263 -4.12 21.98 -6.24
C CYS A 263 -5.26 22.66 -7.00
N LEU A 264 -5.08 23.90 -7.47
CA LEU A 264 -6.10 24.60 -8.27
C LEU A 264 -6.35 23.91 -9.62
N ARG A 265 -5.30 23.43 -10.29
CA ARG A 265 -5.45 22.62 -11.52
C ARG A 265 -6.18 21.31 -11.23
N LEU A 266 -5.76 20.60 -10.18
CA LEU A 266 -6.37 19.34 -9.76
C LEU A 266 -7.86 19.52 -9.43
N ARG A 267 -8.25 20.56 -8.67
CA ARG A 267 -9.67 20.87 -8.38
C ARG A 267 -10.52 21.00 -9.64
N ARG A 268 -10.02 21.71 -10.65
CA ARG A 268 -10.74 21.89 -11.92
C ARG A 268 -10.86 20.58 -12.68
N THR A 269 -9.76 19.83 -12.78
CA THR A 269 -9.75 18.54 -13.49
C THR A 269 -10.61 17.49 -12.80
N VAL A 270 -10.56 17.38 -11.47
CA VAL A 270 -11.40 16.46 -10.69
C VAL A 270 -12.88 16.81 -10.86
N SER A 271 -13.25 18.10 -10.73
CA SER A 271 -14.62 18.56 -10.97
C SER A 271 -15.11 18.20 -12.39
N GLU A 272 -14.29 18.46 -13.42
CA GLU A 272 -14.62 18.12 -14.81
C GLU A 272 -14.77 16.61 -15.02
N CYS A 273 -13.85 15.81 -14.48
CA CYS A 273 -13.89 14.35 -14.53
C CYS A 273 -15.16 13.81 -13.86
N PHE A 274 -15.50 14.31 -12.68
CA PHE A 274 -16.68 13.94 -11.92
C PHE A 274 -17.98 14.23 -12.66
N TYR A 275 -18.15 15.44 -13.21
CA TYR A 275 -19.34 15.75 -14.02
C TYR A 275 -19.42 14.94 -15.32
N SER A 276 -18.29 14.73 -15.99
CA SER A 276 -18.21 13.93 -17.21
C SER A 276 -18.60 12.47 -16.95
N MET A 277 -18.10 11.91 -15.84
CA MET A 277 -18.44 10.58 -15.36
C MET A 277 -19.92 10.50 -15.00
N LEU A 278 -20.42 11.39 -14.14
CA LEU A 278 -21.80 11.40 -13.68
C LEU A 278 -22.78 11.42 -14.86
N LYS A 279 -22.53 12.29 -15.85
CA LYS A 279 -23.32 12.36 -17.08
C LYS A 279 -23.33 11.03 -17.84
N ARG A 280 -22.19 10.37 -18.00
CA ARG A 280 -22.12 9.10 -18.74
C ARG A 280 -22.77 7.95 -17.99
N TYR A 281 -22.63 7.92 -16.67
CA TYR A 281 -23.24 6.93 -15.80
C TYR A 281 -24.78 7.05 -15.82
N LEU A 282 -25.33 8.25 -15.68
CA LEU A 282 -26.78 8.49 -15.82
C LEU A 282 -27.32 8.09 -17.21
N GLN A 283 -26.58 8.41 -18.28
CA GLN A 283 -26.96 7.97 -19.63
C GLN A 283 -27.01 6.44 -19.75
N ALA A 284 -26.01 5.73 -19.21
CA ALA A 284 -25.99 4.28 -19.21
C ALA A 284 -27.12 3.69 -18.37
N GLN A 285 -27.46 4.31 -17.23
CA GLN A 285 -28.57 3.91 -16.38
C GLN A 285 -29.91 3.97 -17.13
N HIS A 286 -30.21 5.08 -17.82
CA HIS A 286 -31.43 5.20 -18.64
C HIS A 286 -31.52 4.17 -19.77
N VAL A 287 -30.38 3.73 -20.30
CA VAL A 287 -30.33 2.70 -21.35
C VAL A 287 -30.52 1.29 -20.77
N LEU A 288 -29.96 1.02 -19.58
CA LEU A 288 -29.99 -0.30 -18.96
C LEU A 288 -31.30 -0.59 -18.21
N GLN A 289 -31.86 0.40 -17.52
CA GLN A 289 -33.05 0.22 -16.69
C GLN A 289 -34.25 -0.41 -17.44
N PRO A 290 -34.61 0.01 -18.68
CA PRO A 290 -35.72 -0.60 -19.43
C PRO A 290 -35.48 -2.06 -19.85
N LEU A 291 -34.24 -2.55 -19.76
CA LEU A 291 -33.86 -3.91 -20.15
C LEU A 291 -33.91 -4.91 -18.99
N THR A 292 -34.07 -4.40 -17.76
CA THR A 292 -34.09 -5.16 -16.51
C THR A 292 -35.50 -5.59 -16.11
N ASP A 293 -35.58 -6.60 -15.25
CA ASP A 293 -36.84 -6.97 -14.61
C ASP A 293 -37.09 -6.03 -13.41
N ASN A 294 -38.17 -5.24 -13.47
CA ASN A 294 -38.49 -4.23 -12.46
C ASN A 294 -38.62 -4.83 -11.06
N ASP A 295 -39.14 -6.06 -10.95
CA ASP A 295 -39.33 -6.74 -9.66
C ASP A 295 -38.00 -7.17 -9.05
N ASN A 296 -37.02 -7.56 -9.87
CA ASN A 296 -35.68 -7.91 -9.39
C ASN A 296 -34.83 -6.67 -9.13
N LEU A 297 -34.99 -5.61 -9.95
CA LEU A 297 -34.31 -4.35 -9.74
C LEU A 297 -34.70 -3.71 -8.40
N ALA A 298 -36.00 -3.71 -8.07
CA ALA A 298 -36.49 -3.22 -6.78
C ALA A 298 -35.85 -3.97 -5.60
N LYS A 299 -35.78 -5.31 -5.68
CA LYS A 299 -35.10 -6.12 -4.65
C LYS A 299 -33.63 -5.77 -4.50
N TYR A 300 -32.90 -5.55 -5.59
CA TYR A 300 -31.49 -5.17 -5.51
C TYR A 300 -31.30 -3.75 -4.97
N HIS A 301 -32.19 -2.82 -5.31
CA HIS A 301 -32.19 -1.49 -4.68
C HIS A 301 -32.43 -1.57 -3.17
N ASP A 302 -33.33 -2.45 -2.72
CA ASP A 302 -33.59 -2.67 -1.28
C ASP A 302 -32.40 -3.35 -0.59
N ILE A 303 -31.79 -4.39 -1.19
CA ILE A 303 -30.65 -5.13 -0.62
C ILE A 303 -29.42 -4.23 -0.46
N TYR A 304 -29.22 -3.30 -1.39
CA TYR A 304 -28.06 -2.42 -1.42
C TYR A 304 -28.40 -0.97 -1.07
N ASP A 305 -29.52 -0.70 -0.38
CA ASP A 305 -29.89 0.66 0.08
C ASP A 305 -29.74 1.77 -0.98
N VAL A 306 -30.19 1.52 -2.20
CA VAL A 306 -30.15 2.51 -3.29
C VAL A 306 -31.42 3.35 -3.25
N SER A 307 -31.31 4.58 -2.77
CA SER A 307 -32.46 5.49 -2.73
C SER A 307 -32.75 6.10 -4.11
N LEU A 308 -34.03 6.08 -4.51
CA LEU A 308 -34.45 6.69 -5.77
C LEU A 308 -34.39 8.23 -5.71
N GLU A 309 -34.58 8.79 -4.52
CA GLU A 309 -34.50 10.22 -4.26
C GLU A 309 -33.08 10.76 -4.54
N GLU A 310 -32.02 10.11 -4.05
CA GLU A 310 -30.63 10.52 -4.32
C GLU A 310 -30.25 10.41 -5.81
N LEU A 311 -30.84 9.46 -6.53
CA LEU A 311 -30.65 9.36 -7.98
C LEU A 311 -31.28 10.54 -8.72
N THR A 312 -32.48 10.96 -8.32
CA THR A 312 -33.12 12.17 -8.87
C THR A 312 -32.34 13.43 -8.51
N GLU A 313 -31.78 13.51 -7.30
CA GLU A 313 -30.90 14.61 -6.90
C GLU A 313 -29.58 14.64 -7.68
N ALA A 314 -29.06 13.48 -8.08
CA ALA A 314 -27.87 13.41 -8.91
C ALA A 314 -28.14 13.92 -10.34
N GLU A 315 -29.34 13.68 -10.87
CA GLU A 315 -29.79 14.22 -12.16
C GLU A 315 -30.00 15.74 -12.13
N THR A 316 -30.64 16.27 -11.09
CA THR A 316 -30.86 17.73 -10.94
C THR A 316 -29.53 18.46 -10.77
N ALA A 317 -28.60 17.90 -10.01
CA ALA A 317 -27.26 18.45 -9.81
C ALA A 317 -26.44 18.60 -11.11
N LEU A 318 -26.67 17.73 -12.09
CA LEU A 318 -26.03 17.85 -13.40
C LEU A 318 -26.56 19.07 -14.18
N ALA A 319 -27.80 19.47 -13.93
CA ALA A 319 -28.45 20.60 -14.59
C ALA A 319 -28.00 21.97 -14.02
N GLU A 320 -27.64 22.03 -12.73
CA GLU A 320 -27.32 23.26 -11.99
C GLU A 320 -25.82 23.64 -11.99
N ARG A 321 -25.06 23.27 -13.02
CA ARG A 321 -23.58 23.35 -13.12
C ARG A 321 -22.95 24.77 -12.93
N GLU A 322 -23.70 25.82 -12.64
CA GLU A 322 -23.28 27.22 -12.78
C GLU A 322 -22.88 27.96 -11.48
N THR A 323 -22.71 27.29 -10.34
CA THR A 323 -22.34 27.99 -9.07
C THR A 323 -20.83 28.10 -8.83
N GLU A 324 -20.35 29.23 -8.30
CA GLU A 324 -18.94 29.47 -7.94
C GLU A 324 -18.34 28.42 -6.97
N ASP A 325 -19.20 27.73 -6.20
CA ASP A 325 -18.83 26.72 -5.20
C ASP A 325 -18.44 25.34 -5.77
N GLN A 326 -18.51 25.12 -7.08
CA GLN A 326 -18.28 23.81 -7.72
C GLN A 326 -16.86 23.23 -7.57
N TYR A 327 -15.89 24.05 -7.15
CA TYR A 327 -14.50 23.67 -6.91
C TYR A 327 -14.16 23.58 -5.41
N SER A 328 -15.15 23.78 -4.53
CA SER A 328 -14.99 23.61 -3.09
C SER A 328 -14.79 22.15 -2.73
N LEU A 329 -14.03 21.87 -1.66
CA LEU A 329 -13.82 20.51 -1.17
C LEU A 329 -15.15 19.82 -0.83
N ARG A 330 -16.11 20.58 -0.27
CA ARG A 330 -17.46 20.11 0.03
C ARG A 330 -18.20 19.68 -1.23
N ALA A 331 -18.24 20.53 -2.27
CA ALA A 331 -18.90 20.20 -3.53
C ALA A 331 -18.28 18.98 -4.22
N LEU A 332 -16.94 18.87 -4.22
CA LEU A 332 -16.25 17.70 -4.79
C LEU A 332 -16.59 16.41 -4.06
N ARG A 333 -16.67 16.42 -2.72
CA ARG A 333 -17.07 15.25 -1.91
C ARG A 333 -18.53 14.86 -2.18
N THR A 334 -19.43 15.83 -2.21
CA THR A 334 -20.85 15.58 -2.53
C THR A 334 -21.01 14.99 -3.92
N LEU A 335 -20.28 15.51 -4.91
CA LEU A 335 -20.32 14.99 -6.28
C LEU A 335 -19.74 13.57 -6.37
N PHE A 336 -18.65 13.29 -5.64
CA PHE A 336 -18.09 11.94 -5.56
C PHE A 336 -19.07 10.93 -4.95
N GLY A 337 -19.77 11.29 -3.88
CA GLY A 337 -20.83 10.47 -3.29
C GLY A 337 -22.00 10.21 -4.25
N ARG A 338 -22.45 11.25 -4.99
CA ARG A 338 -23.48 11.09 -6.04
C ARG A 338 -23.05 10.14 -7.15
N LEU A 339 -21.80 10.25 -7.60
CA LEU A 339 -21.25 9.35 -8.62
C LEU A 339 -21.20 7.91 -8.13
N TYR A 340 -20.83 7.70 -6.86
CA TYR A 340 -20.85 6.40 -6.21
C TYR A 340 -22.27 5.81 -6.19
N ASN A 341 -23.29 6.58 -5.78
CA ASN A 341 -24.69 6.12 -5.74
C ASN A 341 -25.24 5.78 -7.14
N VAL A 342 -24.96 6.60 -8.16
CA VAL A 342 -25.38 6.32 -9.53
C VAL A 342 -24.70 5.04 -10.07
N ARG A 343 -23.40 4.85 -9.81
CA ARG A 343 -22.71 3.61 -10.18
C ARG A 343 -23.30 2.39 -9.46
N LYS A 344 -23.62 2.52 -8.18
CA LYS A 344 -24.27 1.48 -7.38
C LYS A 344 -25.60 1.05 -8.01
N SER A 345 -26.41 2.02 -8.47
CA SER A 345 -27.64 1.74 -9.22
C SER A 345 -27.38 1.04 -10.56
N ILE A 346 -26.34 1.42 -11.31
CA ILE A 346 -25.97 0.72 -12.56
C ILE A 346 -25.56 -0.74 -12.29
N LEU A 347 -24.80 -0.99 -11.22
CA LEU A 347 -24.44 -2.35 -10.83
C LEU A 347 -25.68 -3.18 -10.45
N CYS A 348 -26.65 -2.57 -9.77
CA CYS A 348 -27.96 -3.19 -9.50
C CYS A 348 -28.74 -3.48 -10.80
N CYS A 349 -28.73 -2.56 -11.76
CA CYS A 349 -29.30 -2.79 -13.09
C CYS A 349 -28.63 -3.99 -13.79
N LEU A 350 -27.30 -4.10 -13.73
CA LEU A 350 -26.58 -5.23 -14.32
C LEU A 350 -26.90 -6.57 -13.63
N LEU A 351 -27.06 -6.58 -12.31
CA LEU A 351 -27.48 -7.76 -11.54
C LEU A 351 -28.93 -8.17 -11.84
N ALA A 352 -29.81 -7.20 -12.13
CA ALA A 352 -31.22 -7.43 -12.46
C ALA A 352 -31.46 -7.90 -13.92
N LEU A 353 -30.42 -8.07 -14.74
CA LEU A 353 -30.56 -8.53 -16.12
C LEU A 353 -30.87 -10.03 -16.20
N GLY A 354 -31.99 -10.38 -16.83
CA GLY A 354 -32.37 -11.78 -17.06
C GLY A 354 -31.65 -12.46 -18.24
N ALA A 355 -31.48 -13.79 -18.16
CA ALA A 355 -30.97 -14.63 -19.23
C ALA A 355 -31.96 -15.78 -19.55
N ASP A 356 -32.87 -15.55 -20.50
CA ASP A 356 -33.94 -16.49 -20.86
C ASP A 356 -33.50 -17.55 -21.90
N GLY A 357 -32.29 -17.43 -22.43
CA GLY A 357 -31.77 -18.19 -23.56
C GLY A 357 -32.45 -17.85 -24.88
N GLY A 358 -33.21 -16.75 -24.93
CA GLY A 358 -34.05 -16.32 -26.04
C GLY A 358 -33.33 -15.46 -27.09
N GLY A 359 -34.10 -14.86 -28.01
CA GLY A 359 -33.56 -13.87 -28.95
C GLY A 359 -33.41 -12.47 -28.35
N SER A 360 -34.26 -12.15 -27.38
CA SER A 360 -34.21 -10.93 -26.57
C SER A 360 -32.89 -10.80 -25.81
N ASP A 361 -32.33 -11.92 -25.33
CA ASP A 361 -31.03 -11.97 -24.65
C ASP A 361 -29.90 -11.38 -25.49
N ILE A 362 -29.93 -11.57 -26.81
CA ILE A 362 -28.86 -11.07 -27.69
C ILE A 362 -28.81 -9.55 -27.61
N VAL A 363 -29.97 -8.89 -27.76
CA VAL A 363 -30.06 -7.43 -27.70
C VAL A 363 -29.77 -6.92 -26.29
N ARG A 364 -30.36 -7.55 -25.27
CA ARG A 364 -30.19 -7.19 -23.86
C ARG A 364 -28.70 -7.21 -23.45
N TRP A 365 -28.02 -8.33 -23.68
CA TRP A 365 -26.63 -8.50 -23.28
C TRP A 365 -25.64 -7.80 -24.21
N SER A 366 -25.97 -7.59 -25.50
CA SER A 366 -25.13 -6.75 -26.37
C SER A 366 -25.14 -5.30 -25.93
N THR A 367 -26.31 -4.77 -25.56
CA THR A 367 -26.42 -3.41 -25.04
C THR A 367 -25.71 -3.29 -23.69
N ALA A 368 -25.84 -4.26 -22.79
CA ALA A 368 -25.11 -4.27 -21.52
C ALA A 368 -23.59 -4.28 -21.70
N VAL A 369 -23.06 -5.12 -22.60
CA VAL A 369 -21.64 -5.17 -22.95
C VAL A 369 -21.15 -3.84 -23.51
N GLU A 370 -21.93 -3.22 -24.39
CA GLU A 370 -21.59 -1.93 -24.99
C GLU A 370 -21.54 -0.82 -23.92
N GLN A 371 -22.55 -0.74 -23.04
CA GLN A 371 -22.55 0.22 -21.94
C GLN A 371 -21.38 0.02 -20.98
N MET A 372 -21.07 -1.23 -20.58
CA MET A 372 -19.92 -1.51 -19.72
C MET A 372 -18.59 -1.09 -20.35
N ARG A 373 -18.41 -1.31 -21.67
CA ARG A 373 -17.20 -0.90 -22.39
C ARG A 373 -17.06 0.61 -22.53
N ASP A 374 -18.15 1.29 -22.84
CA ASP A 374 -18.17 2.75 -22.93
C ASP A 374 -17.83 3.38 -21.58
N LEU A 375 -18.45 2.88 -20.50
CA LEU A 375 -18.15 3.32 -19.14
C LEU A 375 -16.70 3.05 -18.77
N THR A 376 -16.16 1.88 -19.12
CA THR A 376 -14.75 1.54 -18.91
C THR A 376 -13.81 2.53 -19.59
N GLN A 377 -14.06 2.86 -20.86
CA GLN A 377 -13.21 3.79 -21.62
C GLN A 377 -13.21 5.19 -20.99
N VAL A 378 -14.39 5.69 -20.62
CA VAL A 378 -14.53 7.02 -19.99
C VAL A 378 -13.92 7.05 -18.60
N THR A 379 -14.13 5.99 -17.80
CA THR A 379 -13.56 5.83 -16.46
C THR A 379 -12.04 5.81 -16.51
N GLY A 380 -11.45 5.00 -17.40
CA GLY A 380 -10.00 4.93 -17.56
C GLY A 380 -9.38 6.25 -18.05
N ALA A 381 -10.04 6.96 -18.97
CA ALA A 381 -9.56 8.25 -19.45
C ALA A 381 -9.55 9.32 -18.35
N ASN A 382 -10.61 9.39 -17.53
CA ASN A 382 -10.70 10.33 -16.41
C ASN A 382 -9.73 9.97 -15.28
N THR A 383 -9.55 8.67 -14.97
CA THR A 383 -8.56 8.20 -14.00
C THR A 383 -7.17 8.68 -14.38
N ARG A 384 -6.74 8.47 -15.63
CA ARG A 384 -5.44 8.93 -16.14
C ARG A 384 -5.26 10.44 -16.02
N LYS A 385 -6.30 11.24 -16.30
CA LYS A 385 -6.23 12.71 -16.15
C LYS A 385 -5.91 13.12 -14.70
N MET A 386 -6.58 12.50 -13.73
CA MET A 386 -6.34 12.78 -12.31
C MET A 386 -4.96 12.29 -11.86
N THR A 387 -4.60 11.05 -12.20
CA THR A 387 -3.30 10.46 -11.81
C THR A 387 -2.12 11.21 -12.43
N ASN A 388 -2.23 11.71 -13.66
CA ASN A 388 -1.17 12.49 -14.29
C ASN A 388 -0.86 13.79 -13.51
N ILE A 389 -1.89 14.44 -12.96
CA ILE A 389 -1.70 15.64 -12.13
C ILE A 389 -1.19 15.25 -10.74
N LEU A 390 -1.60 14.11 -10.18
CA LEU A 390 -1.10 13.57 -8.91
C LEU A 390 0.34 13.04 -8.97
N ASN A 391 0.83 12.68 -10.16
CA ASN A 391 2.19 12.17 -10.38
C ASN A 391 3.12 13.17 -11.09
N GLU A 392 2.69 14.41 -11.27
CA GLU A 392 3.53 15.51 -11.78
C GLU A 392 4.66 15.77 -10.75
N ASP A 393 5.85 15.19 -10.99
CA ASP A 393 7.07 15.46 -10.21
C ASP A 393 7.48 16.94 -10.37
N ASP A 394 7.94 17.58 -9.29
CA ASP A 394 8.49 18.96 -9.28
C ASP A 394 9.81 19.12 -10.11
N ARG A 395 10.13 18.16 -10.99
CA ARG A 395 11.39 18.07 -11.74
C ARG A 395 11.51 19.04 -12.91
N ASP A 396 10.41 19.60 -13.41
CA ASP A 396 10.43 20.54 -14.53
C ASP A 396 10.57 22.03 -14.10
N MET A 397 11.09 22.29 -12.90
CA MET A 397 11.72 23.58 -12.65
C MET A 397 13.08 23.61 -13.36
N ILE A 398 13.10 24.23 -14.54
CA ILE A 398 14.33 24.70 -15.18
C ILE A 398 15.13 25.44 -14.09
N PRO A 399 16.36 24.99 -13.72
CA PRO A 399 17.14 25.69 -12.73
C PRO A 399 17.32 27.12 -13.25
N PRO A 400 17.03 28.17 -12.45
CA PRO A 400 17.42 29.51 -12.86
C PRO A 400 18.92 29.46 -13.14
N SER A 401 19.29 29.91 -14.34
CA SER A 401 20.68 29.97 -14.79
C SER A 401 21.58 30.46 -13.65
N PRO A 402 22.79 29.90 -13.47
CA PRO A 402 23.63 30.22 -12.33
C PRO A 402 24.00 31.70 -12.38
N LEU A 403 23.19 32.53 -11.71
CA LEU A 403 23.53 33.90 -11.43
C LEU A 403 24.70 33.91 -10.46
N PRO A 404 25.64 34.87 -10.58
CA PRO A 404 26.85 34.90 -9.79
C PRO A 404 26.52 34.79 -8.30
N THR A 405 27.33 34.03 -7.58
CA THR A 405 27.28 33.85 -6.13
C THR A 405 26.83 35.14 -5.44
N ALA A 406 25.67 35.07 -4.79
CA ALA A 406 25.06 36.21 -4.16
C ALA A 406 26.04 36.79 -3.14
N SER A 407 26.25 38.10 -3.17
CA SER A 407 27.09 38.77 -2.17
C SER A 407 26.58 38.44 -0.76
N PRO A 408 27.46 38.33 0.25
CA PRO A 408 27.08 37.96 1.62
C PRO A 408 26.00 38.89 2.21
N ASN A 409 25.88 40.12 1.71
CA ASN A 409 24.81 41.05 2.05
C ASN A 409 23.41 40.60 1.61
N ARG A 410 23.30 39.92 0.46
CA ARG A 410 22.03 39.45 -0.09
C ARG A 410 21.55 38.17 0.59
N GLU A 411 22.47 37.34 1.06
CA GLU A 411 22.17 36.15 1.87
C GLU A 411 21.68 36.53 3.28
N ASN A 412 22.27 37.55 3.89
CA ASN A 412 21.79 38.10 5.17
C ASN A 412 20.37 38.67 5.06
N LEU A 413 20.04 39.37 3.97
CA LEU A 413 18.69 39.86 3.71
C LEU A 413 17.69 38.72 3.51
N ARG A 414 18.07 37.64 2.81
CA ARG A 414 17.23 36.44 2.66
C ARG A 414 17.00 35.73 4.00
N ALA A 415 18.02 35.65 4.85
CA ALA A 415 17.89 35.09 6.19
C ALA A 415 16.94 35.94 7.07
N GLN A 416 16.99 37.27 6.95
CA GLN A 416 16.04 38.16 7.62
C GLN A 416 14.61 37.98 7.09
N TYR A 417 14.43 37.79 5.78
CA TYR A 417 13.13 37.53 5.18
C TYR A 417 12.51 36.20 5.65
N ARG A 418 13.33 35.16 5.82
CA ARG A 418 12.88 33.86 6.38
C ARG A 418 12.35 34.01 7.80
N LYS A 419 12.99 34.83 8.65
CA LYS A 419 12.53 35.11 10.02
C LYS A 419 11.22 35.90 10.06
N LEU A 420 10.95 36.71 9.04
CA LEU A 420 9.67 37.44 8.92
C LEU A 420 8.54 36.49 8.49
N ASN A 421 8.84 35.53 7.62
CA ASN A 421 7.90 34.48 7.23
C ASN A 421 7.52 33.56 8.40
N THR A 422 8.47 33.18 9.27
CA THR A 422 8.17 32.36 10.46
C THR A 422 7.22 33.10 11.41
N LEU A 423 7.46 34.40 11.63
CA LEU A 423 6.59 35.24 12.43
C LEU A 423 5.18 35.37 11.83
N THR A 424 5.10 35.53 10.50
CA THR A 424 3.81 35.58 9.78
C THR A 424 3.05 34.26 9.91
N GLN A 425 3.76 33.13 9.87
CA GLN A 425 3.17 31.81 10.05
C GLN A 425 2.68 31.59 11.48
N GLY A 426 3.43 32.03 12.49
CA GLY A 426 3.00 31.99 13.88
C GLY A 426 1.76 32.84 14.16
N ILE A 427 1.64 34.03 13.54
CA ILE A 427 0.42 34.87 13.65
C ILE A 427 -0.79 34.17 13.02
N ARG A 428 -0.63 33.49 11.88
CA ARG A 428 -1.72 32.72 11.25
C ARG A 428 -2.17 31.54 12.11
N ALA A 429 -1.22 30.82 12.73
CA ALA A 429 -1.53 29.75 13.66
C ALA A 429 -2.28 30.25 14.90
N LEU A 430 -1.89 31.41 15.44
CA LEU A 430 -2.58 32.06 16.55
C LEU A 430 -4.03 32.44 16.18
N HIS A 431 -4.21 33.03 15.00
CA HIS A 431 -5.52 33.41 14.48
C HIS A 431 -6.45 32.19 14.31
N ALA A 432 -5.91 31.06 13.83
CA ALA A 432 -6.67 29.81 13.72
C ALA A 432 -7.11 29.26 15.09
N LYS A 433 -6.21 29.21 16.08
CA LYS A 433 -6.55 28.78 17.45
C LYS A 433 -7.65 29.64 18.08
N MET A 434 -7.58 30.96 17.88
CA MET A 434 -8.58 31.89 18.42
C MET A 434 -9.97 31.71 17.77
N HIS A 435 -10.01 31.35 16.49
CA HIS A 435 -11.26 31.05 15.80
C HIS A 435 -11.90 29.73 16.29
N LEU A 436 -11.09 28.72 16.56
CA LEU A 436 -11.54 27.40 17.06
C LEU A 436 -12.16 27.52 18.47
N ILE A 437 -11.53 28.29 19.37
CA ILE A 437 -12.09 28.58 20.70
C ILE A 437 -13.44 29.30 20.58
N ARG A 438 -13.56 30.24 19.65
CA ARG A 438 -14.82 30.95 19.40
C ARG A 438 -15.92 29.99 18.96
N GLU A 439 -15.64 29.08 18.04
CA GLU A 439 -16.59 28.06 17.59
C GLU A 439 -17.00 27.10 18.71
N LEU A 440 -16.05 26.63 19.52
CA LEU A 440 -16.32 25.79 20.70
C LEU A 440 -17.21 26.50 21.72
N SER A 441 -17.04 27.82 21.90
CA SER A 441 -17.90 28.61 22.79
C SER A 441 -19.33 28.78 22.26
N THR A 442 -19.53 28.70 20.94
CA THR A 442 -20.84 28.87 20.31
C THR A 442 -21.64 27.58 20.14
N ALA A 443 -20.97 26.42 20.24
CA ALA A 443 -21.55 25.12 19.93
C ALA A 443 -22.04 24.31 21.15
N SER A 444 -21.84 24.79 22.39
CA SER A 444 -22.13 24.01 23.60
C SER A 444 -23.50 24.32 24.23
N GLU A 445 -24.30 23.27 24.45
CA GLU A 445 -25.54 23.26 25.26
C GLU A 445 -25.23 22.97 26.75
N PRO A 446 -26.12 23.35 27.71
CA PRO A 446 -25.73 23.71 29.08
C PRO A 446 -25.51 22.56 30.08
N THR A 447 -25.20 21.33 29.64
CA THR A 447 -25.16 20.16 30.54
C THR A 447 -23.77 19.82 31.12
N ASP A 448 -22.66 20.17 30.46
CA ASP A 448 -21.31 19.81 30.95
C ASP A 448 -20.36 21.03 30.99
N THR A 449 -20.63 21.94 31.93
CA THR A 449 -19.91 23.23 32.05
C THR A 449 -18.49 23.10 32.61
N GLU A 450 -18.20 22.13 33.48
CA GLU A 450 -16.91 22.06 34.20
C GLU A 450 -15.75 21.54 33.33
N GLU A 451 -15.98 20.53 32.48
CA GLU A 451 -14.96 19.97 31.59
C GLU A 451 -14.68 20.91 30.39
N LEU A 452 -15.72 21.63 29.94
CA LEU A 452 -15.61 22.70 28.96
C LEU A 452 -14.82 23.89 29.51
N GLU A 453 -15.05 24.30 30.75
CA GLU A 453 -14.29 25.38 31.39
C GLU A 453 -12.80 25.03 31.54
N ALA A 454 -12.48 23.80 31.93
CA ALA A 454 -11.09 23.34 32.05
C ALA A 454 -10.37 23.31 30.69
N THR A 455 -11.05 22.85 29.63
CA THR A 455 -10.49 22.82 28.27
C THR A 455 -10.31 24.22 27.69
N LEU A 456 -11.27 25.14 27.90
CA LEU A 456 -11.15 26.54 27.47
C LEU A 456 -9.99 27.26 28.18
N LEU A 457 -9.79 27.02 29.47
CA LEU A 457 -8.69 27.61 30.24
C LEU A 457 -7.33 27.10 29.73
N ALA A 458 -7.19 25.80 29.47
CA ALA A 458 -5.99 25.22 28.89
C ALA A 458 -5.67 25.78 27.47
N GLN A 459 -6.71 25.98 26.65
CA GLN A 459 -6.54 26.58 25.31
C GLN A 459 -6.15 28.07 25.40
N TYR A 460 -6.67 28.82 26.37
CA TYR A 460 -6.30 30.21 26.61
C TYR A 460 -4.86 30.36 27.11
N GLU A 461 -4.40 29.45 27.98
CA GLU A 461 -3.00 29.39 28.41
C GLU A 461 -2.05 29.06 27.24
N SER A 462 -2.46 28.15 26.34
CA SER A 462 -1.71 27.82 25.11
C SER A 462 -1.57 29.03 24.16
N ILE A 463 -2.64 29.82 24.00
CA ILE A 463 -2.56 31.09 23.26
C ILE A 463 -1.57 32.04 23.93
N GLY A 464 -1.57 32.12 25.25
CA GLY A 464 -0.61 32.90 26.02
C GLY A 464 0.85 32.47 25.78
N THR A 465 1.11 31.16 25.69
CA THR A 465 2.45 30.64 25.34
C THR A 465 2.87 31.00 23.92
N ASP A 466 1.94 30.91 22.96
CA ASP A 466 2.23 31.22 21.55
C ASP A 466 2.52 32.71 21.35
N ILE A 467 1.78 33.60 22.03
CA ILE A 467 2.04 35.05 21.99
C ILE A 467 3.42 35.37 22.57
N ARG A 468 3.80 34.73 23.69
CA ARG A 468 5.14 34.90 24.29
C ARG A 468 6.23 34.39 23.35
N GLY A 469 6.02 33.25 22.69
CA GLY A 469 6.94 32.72 21.69
C GLY A 469 7.10 33.65 20.48
N LEU A 470 5.99 34.15 19.95
CA LEU A 470 5.97 35.13 18.84
C LEU A 470 6.69 36.43 19.22
N LEU A 471 6.47 36.93 20.44
CA LEU A 471 7.17 38.11 20.95
C LEU A 471 8.68 37.87 21.02
N GLN A 472 9.11 36.71 21.51
CA GLN A 472 10.51 36.34 21.60
C GLN A 472 11.17 36.20 20.21
N GLU A 473 10.47 35.59 19.24
CA GLU A 473 10.94 35.51 17.86
C GLU A 473 11.05 36.90 17.20
N TRP A 474 10.09 37.79 17.49
CA TRP A 474 10.12 39.18 17.03
C TRP A 474 11.29 39.95 17.64
N GLU A 475 11.52 39.82 18.94
CA GLU A 475 12.66 40.46 19.64
C GLU A 475 14.00 39.96 19.11
N ALA A 476 14.13 38.64 18.89
CA ALA A 476 15.32 38.04 18.30
C ALA A 476 15.55 38.50 16.85
N GLY A 477 14.47 38.64 16.07
CA GLY A 477 14.49 39.20 14.71
C GLY A 477 14.94 40.67 14.70
N LYS A 478 14.39 41.48 15.61
CA LYS A 478 14.75 42.89 15.79
C LYS A 478 16.20 43.07 16.22
N ALA A 479 16.68 42.30 17.19
CA ALA A 479 18.08 42.34 17.63
C ALA A 479 19.05 41.96 16.51
N ALA A 480 18.71 40.94 15.71
CA ALA A 480 19.49 40.56 14.53
C ALA A 480 19.52 41.68 13.48
N LEU A 481 18.41 42.39 13.26
CA LEU A 481 18.34 43.52 12.34
C LEU A 481 19.22 44.68 12.79
N VAL A 482 19.15 45.08 14.07
CA VAL A 482 19.98 46.15 14.64
C VAL A 482 21.47 45.83 14.49
N SER A 483 21.88 44.59 14.81
CA SER A 483 23.28 44.16 14.65
C SER A 483 23.77 44.20 13.19
N SER A 484 22.87 44.05 12.23
CA SER A 484 23.20 44.11 10.79
C SER A 484 23.34 45.54 10.28
N ILE A 485 22.57 46.48 10.87
CA ILE A 485 22.64 47.91 10.57
C ILE A 485 23.95 48.50 11.13
N ASP A 486 24.31 48.15 12.37
CA ASP A 486 25.56 48.58 12.99
C ASP A 486 26.81 48.12 12.21
N LYS A 487 26.78 46.88 11.70
CA LYS A 487 27.84 46.35 10.82
C LYS A 487 27.92 47.07 9.47
N ARG A 488 26.82 47.60 8.94
CA ARG A 488 26.85 48.40 7.69
C ARG A 488 27.45 49.79 7.95
N SER A 489 27.12 50.42 9.07
CA SER A 489 27.71 51.71 9.44
C SER A 489 29.22 51.65 9.70
N SER A 490 29.78 50.50 10.12
CA SER A 490 31.23 50.38 10.32
C SER A 490 32.02 50.19 9.02
N VAL A 491 31.38 49.73 7.94
CA VAL A 491 32.03 49.45 6.65
C VAL A 491 32.13 50.71 5.78
N ASP A 492 31.19 51.65 5.90
CA ASP A 492 31.21 52.91 5.15
C ASP A 492 32.30 53.92 5.61
N HIS A 493 33.05 53.62 6.68
CA HIS A 493 34.18 54.43 7.13
C HIS A 493 35.55 54.00 6.58
N MET A 494 35.64 52.94 5.77
CA MET A 494 36.90 52.54 5.10
C MET A 494 36.82 52.70 3.58
N SER A 495 37.20 53.91 3.13
CA SER A 495 37.89 54.24 1.86
C SER A 495 37.53 53.45 0.58
N ARG A 496 36.84 54.15 -0.34
CA ARG A 496 36.67 53.84 -1.77
C ARG A 496 37.85 54.38 -2.59
N PRO A 497 38.50 53.60 -3.48
CA PRO A 497 39.18 54.12 -4.66
C PRO A 497 38.28 53.97 -5.92
N PRO A 498 38.45 54.82 -6.95
CA PRO A 498 37.53 54.89 -8.08
C PRO A 498 37.78 53.78 -9.11
N SER A 499 36.69 53.29 -9.70
CA SER A 499 36.64 52.22 -10.69
C SER A 499 37.04 52.71 -12.08
N GLY A 500 38.03 52.05 -12.70
CA GLY A 500 38.28 52.10 -14.14
C GLY A 500 38.10 50.72 -14.75
N LEU A 501 37.05 50.55 -15.55
CA LEU A 501 36.69 49.34 -16.30
C LEU A 501 37.78 48.89 -17.27
N LYS A 502 38.15 47.59 -17.26
CA LYS A 502 38.49 46.81 -18.47
C LYS A 502 38.12 45.32 -18.28
N LEU A 503 37.32 44.79 -19.20
CA LEU A 503 37.00 43.36 -19.36
C LEU A 503 38.24 42.55 -19.81
N PRO A 504 38.32 41.23 -19.49
CA PRO A 504 39.13 40.31 -20.27
C PRO A 504 38.28 39.46 -21.22
N LEU A 505 38.63 39.50 -22.50
CA LEU A 505 38.30 38.44 -23.46
C LEU A 505 39.27 37.26 -23.28
N SER A 506 38.76 36.07 -23.59
CA SER A 506 39.34 34.73 -23.50
C SER A 506 40.35 34.44 -24.65
N PRO A 507 40.95 33.23 -24.80
CA PRO A 507 42.41 33.09 -24.77
C PRO A 507 43.05 32.45 -26.02
N THR A 508 44.39 32.34 -25.96
CA THR A 508 45.32 31.48 -26.73
C THR A 508 45.82 31.99 -28.09
N PRO A 509 46.97 31.48 -28.59
CA PRO A 509 48.26 31.22 -27.94
C PRO A 509 49.44 31.81 -28.77
N SER A 510 50.66 31.85 -28.23
CA SER A 510 51.91 31.56 -28.97
C SER A 510 53.16 32.04 -28.22
N LEU A 511 53.99 31.06 -27.84
CA LEU A 511 55.39 30.92 -28.26
C LEU A 511 56.22 32.21 -28.51
N GLY A 512 57.27 32.37 -27.71
CA GLY A 512 58.61 32.71 -28.21
C GLY A 512 59.06 34.16 -28.14
N GLY A 513 60.24 34.36 -27.52
CA GLY A 513 61.21 35.34 -28.02
C GLY A 513 61.35 36.63 -27.21
N ALA A 514 62.59 36.88 -26.77
CA ALA A 514 63.06 38.06 -26.07
C ALA A 514 63.03 39.34 -26.93
N THR A 515 62.94 40.52 -26.30
CA THR A 515 64.04 41.52 -26.21
C THR A 515 63.55 42.93 -25.81
N ALA A 516 64.38 43.56 -24.97
CA ALA A 516 64.77 44.98 -24.94
C ALA A 516 63.73 46.12 -24.76
N VAL A 517 63.69 46.62 -23.53
CA VAL A 517 64.06 47.99 -23.08
C VAL A 517 63.94 49.15 -24.07
N GLU A 518 63.22 50.23 -23.68
CA GLU A 518 63.68 51.62 -23.84
C GLU A 518 62.91 52.59 -22.91
N GLY A 519 63.65 53.25 -21.99
CA GLY A 519 63.12 54.28 -21.09
C GLY A 519 64.11 54.65 -19.98
N SER A 520 64.51 55.93 -19.92
CA SER A 520 65.64 56.44 -19.11
C SER A 520 65.31 56.60 -17.62
N PRO A 521 66.27 56.42 -16.68
CA PRO A 521 66.04 56.45 -15.23
C PRO A 521 65.49 57.78 -14.66
N ALA A 522 65.59 58.88 -15.41
CA ALA A 522 65.11 60.19 -14.99
C ALA A 522 63.57 60.32 -15.06
N ASP A 523 62.89 59.56 -15.93
CA ASP A 523 61.43 59.59 -16.05
C ASP A 523 60.72 58.75 -14.97
N ALA A 524 61.38 57.73 -14.45
CA ALA A 524 60.89 56.96 -13.31
C ALA A 524 60.91 57.76 -11.99
N LEU A 525 61.84 58.72 -11.84
CA LEU A 525 61.95 59.56 -10.65
C LEU A 525 60.99 60.75 -10.65
N ARG A 526 60.56 61.24 -11.82
CA ARG A 526 59.52 62.28 -11.93
C ARG A 526 58.12 61.76 -11.62
N ALA A 527 57.84 60.48 -11.92
CA ALA A 527 56.57 59.83 -11.60
C ALA A 527 56.41 59.47 -10.10
N LEU A 528 57.51 59.40 -9.35
CA LEU A 528 57.52 59.00 -7.93
C LEU A 528 57.43 60.18 -6.95
N ASN A 529 57.81 61.40 -7.37
CA ASN A 529 57.89 62.57 -6.47
C ASN A 529 56.71 63.57 -6.58
N GLY A 530 55.69 63.29 -7.39
CA GLY A 530 54.36 63.92 -7.22
C GLY A 530 54.27 65.44 -7.39
N ASP A 531 55.00 66.03 -8.34
CA ASP A 531 54.83 67.45 -8.70
C ASP A 531 54.13 67.57 -10.06
N ILE A 532 52.86 67.99 -10.07
CA ILE A 532 52.25 68.91 -11.05
C ILE A 532 51.02 69.56 -10.39
N LYS A 533 51.04 70.89 -10.32
CA LYS A 533 49.95 71.78 -9.89
C LYS A 533 48.82 71.87 -10.94
N PRO A 534 47.59 72.25 -10.55
CA PRO A 534 46.42 72.25 -11.42
C PRO A 534 46.24 73.58 -12.15
N ASP A 535 45.55 73.54 -13.29
CA ASP A 535 44.79 74.67 -13.84
C ASP A 535 43.77 74.18 -14.91
N PRO A 536 42.74 74.96 -15.27
CA PRO A 536 41.36 74.63 -14.88
C PRO A 536 40.35 74.62 -16.04
N SER A 537 39.10 74.28 -15.68
CA SER A 537 37.82 74.74 -16.25
C SER A 537 37.42 74.36 -17.68
N ILE A 538 36.29 73.66 -17.81
CA ILE A 538 35.05 73.99 -18.59
C ILE A 538 33.94 73.09 -17.95
N ILE A 539 33.03 73.52 -17.07
CA ILE A 539 31.85 74.44 -17.14
C ILE A 539 30.72 73.97 -18.08
N GLN A 540 29.57 73.66 -17.46
CA GLN A 540 28.14 73.86 -17.83
C GLN A 540 27.31 72.60 -17.52
N SER A 541 26.10 72.61 -16.96
CA SER A 541 25.21 73.57 -16.28
C SER A 541 23.89 72.78 -16.05
N VAL A 542 23.24 72.85 -14.86
CA VAL A 542 21.90 73.51 -14.66
C VAL A 542 20.77 72.66 -15.28
N ASP A 543 19.69 72.19 -14.65
CA ASP A 543 18.86 72.54 -13.48
C ASP A 543 17.86 71.34 -13.33
N GLU A 544 16.97 71.13 -12.35
CA GLU A 544 16.10 72.03 -11.56
C GLU A 544 15.42 71.18 -10.44
N ASP A 545 15.17 71.86 -9.31
CA ASP A 545 14.04 71.76 -8.37
C ASP A 545 13.87 70.62 -7.33
N GLU A 546 14.39 71.00 -6.15
CA GLU A 546 13.93 70.93 -4.75
C GLU A 546 12.47 70.52 -4.43
N GLU A 547 12.30 69.78 -3.30
CA GLU A 547 11.34 70.14 -2.24
C GLU A 547 11.69 69.48 -0.86
N ILE A 548 12.28 70.29 0.04
CA ILE A 548 12.08 70.54 1.50
C ILE A 548 11.36 69.46 2.38
N PHE A 549 11.75 69.03 3.61
CA PHE A 549 11.97 69.73 4.91
C PHE A 549 12.65 68.77 5.92
N GLU A 550 13.76 69.15 6.57
CA GLU A 550 13.92 69.72 7.93
C GLU A 550 13.73 68.75 9.11
N SER A 551 14.83 68.44 9.84
CA SER A 551 14.97 68.85 11.26
C SER A 551 16.24 68.32 11.97
N VAL A 552 16.94 69.30 12.55
CA VAL A 552 17.61 69.33 13.87
C VAL A 552 18.80 68.40 14.12
N VAL A 553 20.00 68.95 13.90
CA VAL A 553 21.24 68.53 14.57
C VAL A 553 21.52 69.49 15.74
N LEU A 554 21.55 68.96 16.96
CA LEU A 554 22.00 69.67 18.16
C LEU A 554 23.54 69.89 18.14
N PRO A 555 24.04 70.92 18.85
CA PRO A 555 25.24 71.64 18.43
C PRO A 555 26.57 70.99 18.85
N SER A 556 27.56 71.23 17.99
CA SER A 556 28.97 70.97 18.21
C SER A 556 29.51 71.66 19.47
N ARG A 557 30.17 70.89 20.33
CA ARG A 557 31.09 71.42 21.34
C ARG A 557 32.43 70.70 21.28
N ASN A 558 33.16 70.90 20.18
CA ASN A 558 34.60 70.68 20.15
C ASN A 558 35.35 71.94 20.60
N LYS A 559 35.86 71.93 21.84
CA LYS A 559 37.19 72.47 22.14
C LYS A 559 37.94 71.40 22.93
N ARG A 560 38.40 70.35 22.23
CA ARG A 560 39.51 69.54 22.74
C ARG A 560 40.80 70.27 22.39
N ALA A 561 41.54 70.62 23.44
CA ALA A 561 42.84 71.26 23.37
C ALA A 561 43.77 70.49 22.41
N SER A 562 44.51 71.22 21.60
CA SER A 562 45.56 70.64 20.76
C SER A 562 46.61 69.99 21.66
N LEU A 563 46.70 68.66 21.60
CA LEU A 563 47.74 67.87 22.29
C LEU A 563 49.11 68.50 22.02
N THR A 564 49.83 68.79 23.10
CA THR A 564 51.19 69.34 23.07
C THR A 564 52.16 68.35 22.43
N ARG A 565 53.33 68.84 22.01
CA ARG A 565 54.32 68.04 21.29
C ARG A 565 54.78 66.82 22.10
N GLU A 566 54.97 66.95 23.42
CA GLU A 566 55.27 65.80 24.29
C GLU A 566 54.13 64.78 24.33
N GLU A 567 52.87 65.23 24.37
CA GLU A 567 51.70 64.36 24.50
C GLU A 567 51.45 63.55 23.22
N ARG A 568 51.75 64.12 22.03
CA ARG A 568 51.77 63.35 20.77
C ARG A 568 52.89 62.32 20.72
N ILE A 569 54.08 62.66 21.22
CA ILE A 569 55.22 61.72 21.23
C ILE A 569 54.95 60.55 22.18
N ALA A 570 54.37 60.82 23.36
CA ALA A 570 53.96 59.78 24.30
C ALA A 570 52.91 58.85 23.70
N ARG A 571 51.90 59.40 23.02
CA ARG A 571 50.83 58.62 22.39
C ARG A 571 51.32 57.76 21.23
N VAL A 572 52.21 58.29 20.38
CA VAL A 572 52.83 57.51 19.29
C VAL A 572 53.74 56.41 19.86
N LYS A 573 54.41 56.66 20.99
CA LYS A 573 55.25 55.66 21.65
C LYS A 573 54.40 54.57 22.32
N GLU A 574 53.26 54.93 22.89
CA GLU A 574 52.27 54.00 23.44
C GLU A 574 51.61 53.15 22.34
N ASP A 575 51.24 53.76 21.20
CA ASP A 575 50.69 53.03 20.05
C ASP A 575 51.70 52.07 19.44
N ARG A 576 52.98 52.47 19.33
CA ARG A 576 54.06 51.56 18.92
C ARG A 576 54.26 50.40 19.89
N ALA A 577 54.17 50.67 21.20
CA ALA A 577 54.27 49.62 22.22
C ALA A 577 53.07 48.66 22.16
N LYS A 578 51.84 49.16 21.95
CA LYS A 578 50.64 48.34 21.74
C LYS A 578 50.72 47.50 20.47
N GLN A 579 51.21 48.06 19.36
CA GLN A 579 51.39 47.31 18.12
C GLN A 579 52.50 46.24 18.24
N ALA A 580 53.57 46.53 18.96
CA ALA A 580 54.61 45.55 19.25
C ALA A 580 54.07 44.39 20.10
N ALA A 581 53.34 44.69 21.18
CA ALA A 581 52.71 43.67 22.03
C ALA A 581 51.63 42.85 21.30
N ALA A 582 50.91 43.46 20.35
CA ALA A 582 49.95 42.75 19.51
C ALA A 582 50.63 41.82 18.50
N ARG A 583 51.77 42.22 17.92
CA ARG A 583 52.60 41.35 17.07
C ARG A 583 53.20 40.20 17.87
N GLU A 584 53.73 40.47 19.05
CA GLU A 584 54.30 39.44 19.92
C GLU A 584 53.26 38.39 20.35
N ARG A 585 52.00 38.81 20.61
CA ARG A 585 50.88 37.87 20.82
C ARG A 585 50.52 37.06 19.58
N ALA A 586 50.58 37.63 18.38
CA ALA A 586 50.32 36.91 17.14
C ALA A 586 51.46 35.91 16.83
N ASP A 587 52.71 36.30 17.08
CA ASP A 587 53.89 35.46 16.90
C ASP A 587 53.93 34.30 17.91
N ALA A 588 53.52 34.54 19.16
CA ALA A 588 53.36 33.47 20.16
C ALA A 588 52.27 32.45 19.76
N ASN A 589 51.17 32.91 19.13
CA ASN A 589 50.09 32.02 18.68
C ASN A 589 50.48 31.21 17.42
N THR A 590 51.36 31.76 16.57
CA THR A 590 51.88 31.04 15.39
C THR A 590 53.08 30.13 15.71
N SER A 591 53.82 30.39 16.78
CA SER A 591 54.92 29.53 17.25
C SER A 591 54.42 28.15 17.71
N MET A 592 53.34 28.11 18.50
CA MET A 592 52.71 26.85 18.92
C MET A 592 52.11 26.07 17.74
N LEU A 593 51.53 26.76 16.76
CA LEU A 593 51.00 26.14 15.54
C LEU A 593 52.11 25.57 14.65
N LYS A 594 53.27 26.22 14.57
CA LYS A 594 54.44 25.73 13.80
C LYS A 594 55.12 24.55 14.46
N GLU A 595 55.20 24.52 15.79
CA GLU A 595 55.69 23.35 16.53
C GLU A 595 54.74 22.15 16.38
N LEU A 596 53.42 22.39 16.46
CA LEU A 596 52.40 21.37 16.18
C LEU A 596 52.46 20.90 14.71
N GLU A 597 52.68 21.80 13.76
CA GLU A 597 52.80 21.46 12.34
C GLU A 597 54.06 20.62 12.04
N MET A 598 55.18 20.87 12.72
CA MET A 598 56.38 20.03 12.61
C MET A 598 56.18 18.64 13.19
N VAL A 599 55.45 18.52 14.31
CA VAL A 599 55.10 17.22 14.92
C VAL A 599 54.09 16.44 14.06
N ILE A 600 53.17 17.13 13.37
CA ILE A 600 52.21 16.53 12.42
C ILE A 600 52.92 16.04 11.14
N LYS A 601 53.94 16.76 10.65
CA LYS A 601 54.71 16.39 9.44
C LYS A 601 55.65 15.19 9.64
N GLN A 602 56.05 14.88 10.88
CA GLN A 602 56.94 13.76 11.19
C GLN A 602 56.21 12.44 11.49
N ARG A 603 54.87 12.40 11.43
CA ARG A 603 54.10 11.16 11.59
C ARG A 603 54.08 10.37 10.26
N PRO A 604 54.35 9.05 10.24
CA PRO A 604 54.28 8.26 9.01
C PRO A 604 52.86 8.28 8.44
N ARG A 605 52.71 8.58 7.14
CA ARG A 605 51.41 8.57 6.43
C ARG A 605 50.88 7.14 6.32
N THR A 606 50.05 6.72 7.27
CA THR A 606 49.04 5.69 7.02
C THR A 606 47.87 6.33 6.26
N THR A 607 47.52 5.75 5.12
CA THR A 607 46.41 6.15 4.26
C THR A 607 45.13 6.37 5.06
N ALA A 608 44.73 7.65 5.20
CA ALA A 608 43.47 8.02 5.80
C ALA A 608 42.32 7.67 4.83
N SER A 609 41.77 6.48 4.99
CA SER A 609 40.38 6.22 4.61
C SER A 609 39.49 7.20 5.39
N LYS A 610 38.48 7.78 4.73
CA LYS A 610 37.40 8.51 5.40
C LYS A 610 36.87 7.61 6.52
N ARG A 611 37.03 8.00 7.80
CA ARG A 611 36.21 7.40 8.86
C ARG A 611 34.83 8.02 8.80
N VAL A 612 34.03 7.52 7.87
CA VAL A 612 32.58 7.44 8.04
C VAL A 612 32.34 5.96 8.28
N THR A 613 31.93 5.58 9.48
CA THR A 613 31.47 4.22 9.77
C THR A 613 30.35 4.40 10.76
N MET A 614 29.10 4.17 10.38
CA MET A 614 28.01 4.12 11.35
C MET A 614 27.11 2.92 11.04
N LEU A 615 27.69 1.75 11.33
CA LEU A 615 27.16 0.42 11.64
C LEU A 615 28.25 -0.56 11.18
N GLU A 616 28.83 -1.31 12.11
CA GLU A 616 29.75 -2.42 11.83
C GLU A 616 29.36 -3.61 12.71
N ALA A 617 28.84 -4.66 12.10
CA ALA A 617 28.41 -5.88 12.80
C ALA A 617 29.08 -7.10 12.18
N ARG A 618 29.98 -7.75 12.93
CA ARG A 618 30.73 -8.93 12.48
C ARG A 618 30.19 -10.20 13.13
N LEU A 619 29.64 -11.11 12.33
CA LEU A 619 29.19 -12.45 12.70
C LEU A 619 30.31 -13.46 12.43
N GLU A 620 30.67 -14.26 13.42
CA GLU A 620 31.68 -15.32 13.27
C GLU A 620 31.26 -16.38 12.24
N GLN A 621 29.96 -16.68 12.16
CA GLN A 621 29.41 -17.66 11.23
C GLN A 621 28.35 -17.02 10.32
N ALA A 622 28.67 -16.84 9.04
CA ALA A 622 27.72 -16.37 8.02
C ALA A 622 26.52 -17.32 7.84
N SER A 623 26.69 -18.60 8.18
CA SER A 623 25.62 -19.60 8.09
C SER A 623 24.39 -19.26 8.95
N LEU A 624 24.55 -18.55 10.07
CA LEU A 624 23.44 -18.14 10.92
C LEU A 624 22.50 -17.18 10.18
N LEU A 625 23.01 -16.08 9.64
CA LEU A 625 22.20 -15.11 8.89
C LEU A 625 21.60 -15.76 7.64
N LYS A 626 22.36 -16.62 6.95
CA LYS A 626 21.87 -17.37 5.78
C LYS A 626 20.66 -18.24 6.10
N ARG A 627 20.71 -19.01 7.20
CA ARG A 627 19.58 -19.85 7.65
C ARG A 627 18.38 -19.02 8.10
N VAL A 628 18.62 -17.87 8.75
CA VAL A 628 17.55 -16.94 9.16
C VAL A 628 16.84 -16.38 7.93
N VAL A 629 17.58 -15.82 6.96
CA VAL A 629 17.01 -15.27 5.73
C VAL A 629 16.30 -16.36 4.92
N ASP A 630 16.86 -17.56 4.84
CA ASP A 630 16.22 -18.70 4.16
C ASP A 630 14.89 -19.11 4.81
N ALA A 631 14.72 -18.91 6.12
CA ALA A 631 13.47 -19.19 6.81
C ALA A 631 12.38 -18.11 6.59
N ILE A 632 12.78 -16.85 6.41
CA ILE A 632 11.86 -15.70 6.34
C ILE A 632 11.46 -15.33 4.91
N LYS A 633 12.33 -15.54 3.92
CA LYS A 633 12.16 -15.07 2.52
C LYS A 633 10.86 -15.52 1.81
N ASP A 634 10.27 -16.63 2.25
CA ASP A 634 9.05 -17.17 1.64
C ASP A 634 7.77 -16.61 2.30
N LEU A 635 7.92 -15.94 3.45
CA LEU A 635 6.85 -15.24 4.16
C LEU A 635 6.80 -13.76 3.78
N VAL A 636 7.98 -13.13 3.69
CA VAL A 636 8.15 -11.69 3.47
C VAL A 636 9.17 -11.47 2.36
N GLN A 637 8.88 -10.55 1.42
CA GLN A 637 9.79 -10.23 0.32
C GLN A 637 10.75 -9.09 0.69
N ASP A 638 10.23 -8.06 1.35
CA ASP A 638 10.93 -6.83 1.71
C ASP A 638 10.77 -6.58 3.21
N CYS A 639 11.87 -6.30 3.91
CA CYS A 639 11.84 -6.08 5.36
C CYS A 639 12.90 -5.07 5.80
N ASN A 640 12.65 -4.42 6.94
CA ASN A 640 13.61 -3.57 7.62
C ASN A 640 14.40 -4.38 8.66
N PHE A 641 15.74 -4.25 8.61
CA PHE A 641 16.63 -4.65 9.69
C PHE A 641 16.96 -3.42 10.53
N ASP A 642 16.41 -3.36 11.74
CA ASP A 642 16.63 -2.26 12.66
C ASP A 642 17.85 -2.54 13.51
N CYS A 643 18.90 -1.77 13.27
CA CYS A 643 20.14 -1.86 14.00
C CYS A 643 20.15 -0.82 15.11
N ASN A 644 20.39 -1.24 16.34
CA ASN A 644 20.47 -0.39 17.53
C ASN A 644 21.56 -0.91 18.49
N ASP A 645 21.82 -0.21 19.59
CA ASP A 645 22.85 -0.63 20.56
C ASP A 645 22.62 -2.03 21.16
N SER A 646 21.37 -2.50 21.21
CA SER A 646 21.02 -3.82 21.74
C SER A 646 21.27 -4.96 20.74
N GLY A 647 21.36 -4.65 19.44
CA GLY A 647 21.56 -5.63 18.39
C GLY A 647 20.79 -5.30 17.10
N ILE A 648 20.57 -6.33 16.28
CA ILE A 648 19.81 -6.24 15.03
C ILE A 648 18.46 -6.93 15.23
N ALA A 649 17.39 -6.17 15.06
CA ALA A 649 16.02 -6.66 15.08
C ALA A 649 15.41 -6.63 13.67
N LEU A 650 14.44 -7.49 13.43
CA LEU A 650 13.61 -7.46 12.22
C LEU A 650 12.19 -7.80 12.63
N GLN A 651 11.24 -7.01 12.18
CA GLN A 651 9.83 -7.27 12.35
C GLN A 651 9.11 -7.04 11.03
N ALA A 652 8.32 -8.01 10.59
CA ALA A 652 7.55 -7.89 9.36
C ALA A 652 6.27 -8.75 9.40
N MET A 653 5.23 -8.28 8.72
CA MET A 653 4.01 -9.05 8.45
C MET A 653 4.06 -9.68 7.07
N ASP A 654 3.35 -10.78 6.89
CA ASP A 654 3.12 -11.36 5.57
C ASP A 654 2.09 -10.57 4.76
N ASN A 655 1.99 -10.82 3.45
CA ASN A 655 1.07 -10.11 2.56
C ASN A 655 -0.43 -10.25 2.93
N SER A 656 -0.80 -11.27 3.72
CA SER A 656 -2.18 -11.44 4.19
C SER A 656 -2.43 -10.87 5.58
N HIS A 657 -1.40 -10.33 6.25
CA HIS A 657 -1.47 -9.85 7.64
C HIS A 657 -1.98 -10.89 8.65
N VAL A 658 -1.76 -12.19 8.39
CA VAL A 658 -2.16 -13.31 9.26
C VAL A 658 -0.97 -13.82 10.09
N ALA A 659 0.24 -13.66 9.57
CA ALA A 659 1.47 -14.11 10.21
C ALA A 659 2.47 -12.95 10.37
N LEU A 660 3.07 -12.88 11.56
CA LEU A 660 4.12 -11.91 11.89
C LEU A 660 5.41 -12.64 12.21
N VAL A 661 6.52 -12.17 11.65
CA VAL A 661 7.86 -12.62 12.01
C VAL A 661 8.55 -11.55 12.85
N SER A 662 9.18 -11.98 13.94
CA SER A 662 10.01 -11.15 14.80
C SER A 662 11.33 -11.87 15.05
N MET A 663 12.42 -11.27 14.62
CA MET A 663 13.77 -11.75 14.81
C MET A 663 14.54 -10.75 15.67
N LEU A 664 15.31 -11.27 16.62
CA LEU A 664 16.24 -10.47 17.42
C LEU A 664 17.58 -11.18 17.51
N LEU A 665 18.64 -10.51 17.07
CA LEU A 665 20.04 -10.90 17.28
C LEU A 665 20.69 -9.88 18.21
N LYS A 666 21.04 -10.30 19.43
CA LYS A 666 21.67 -9.40 20.41
C LYS A 666 23.09 -9.03 19.97
N ALA A 667 23.55 -7.85 20.39
CA ALA A 667 24.92 -7.37 20.17
C ALA A 667 26.00 -8.37 20.64
N GLU A 668 25.73 -9.15 21.69
CA GLU A 668 26.61 -10.22 22.21
C GLU A 668 26.90 -11.32 21.17
N GLY A 669 26.03 -11.48 20.16
CA GLY A 669 26.23 -12.43 19.06
C GLY A 669 27.24 -11.98 17.99
N PHE A 670 27.77 -10.76 18.10
CA PHE A 670 28.65 -10.16 17.10
C PHE A 670 30.00 -9.77 17.72
N SER A 671 31.09 -9.92 16.96
CA SER A 671 32.46 -9.70 17.40
C SER A 671 33.31 -9.04 16.30
N PRO A 672 33.44 -7.70 16.24
CA PRO A 672 32.79 -6.68 17.07
C PRO A 672 31.39 -6.27 16.57
N TYR A 673 30.59 -5.70 17.48
CA TYR A 673 29.36 -4.97 17.19
C TYR A 673 29.55 -3.48 17.48
N ARG A 674 29.18 -2.62 16.54
CA ARG A 674 29.14 -1.18 16.74
C ARG A 674 27.98 -0.58 15.95
N CYS A 675 27.05 0.03 16.65
CA CYS A 675 25.97 0.83 16.10
C CYS A 675 26.10 2.21 16.75
N ASP A 676 26.37 3.27 15.96
CA ASP A 676 26.55 4.61 16.53
C ASP A 676 25.20 5.36 16.63
N ARG A 677 24.23 4.97 15.82
CA ARG A 677 22.86 5.51 15.76
C ARG A 677 21.90 4.40 15.32
N ASN A 678 20.65 4.51 15.74
CA ASN A 678 19.61 3.61 15.27
C ASN A 678 19.41 3.81 13.76
N ILE A 679 19.65 2.75 12.99
CA ILE A 679 19.57 2.76 11.52
C ILE A 679 18.67 1.61 11.08
N ALA A 680 17.75 1.92 10.16
CA ALA A 680 16.88 0.96 9.52
C ALA A 680 17.46 0.60 8.15
N LEU A 681 17.71 -0.68 7.90
CA LEU A 681 18.18 -1.16 6.61
C LEU A 681 17.05 -1.88 5.89
N GLY A 682 16.37 -1.18 4.97
CA GLY A 682 15.36 -1.79 4.12
C GLY A 682 16.00 -2.62 3.02
N ILE A 683 15.83 -3.95 3.11
CA ILE A 683 16.50 -4.89 2.22
C ILE A 683 15.46 -5.84 1.61
N ASN A 684 15.54 -6.02 0.30
CA ASN A 684 14.84 -7.10 -0.38
C ASN A 684 15.50 -8.46 -0.08
N LEU A 685 14.76 -9.36 0.57
CA LEU A 685 15.26 -10.66 1.02
C LEU A 685 15.65 -11.58 -0.13
N VAL A 686 15.04 -11.43 -1.32
CA VAL A 686 15.42 -12.20 -2.52
C VAL A 686 16.81 -11.78 -2.99
N SER A 687 17.13 -10.49 -2.97
CA SER A 687 18.46 -9.96 -3.29
C SER A 687 19.49 -10.37 -2.24
N LEU A 688 19.15 -10.25 -0.96
CA LEU A 688 20.01 -10.69 0.14
C LEU A 688 20.34 -12.18 0.06
N THR A 689 19.35 -13.03 -0.25
CA THR A 689 19.54 -14.48 -0.43
C THR A 689 20.53 -14.78 -1.57
N LYS A 690 20.49 -14.03 -2.68
CA LYS A 690 21.44 -14.21 -3.81
C LYS A 690 22.87 -13.90 -3.39
N VAL A 691 23.08 -12.86 -2.59
CA VAL A 691 24.41 -12.49 -2.08
C VAL A 691 24.90 -13.50 -1.04
N LEU A 692 24.04 -13.89 -0.09
CA LEU A 692 24.38 -14.90 0.94
C LEU A 692 24.68 -16.29 0.36
N ARG A 693 24.24 -16.59 -0.87
CA ARG A 693 24.63 -17.82 -1.58
C ARG A 693 26.10 -17.85 -1.98
N ALA A 694 26.75 -16.70 -2.13
CA ALA A 694 28.17 -16.63 -2.46
C ALA A 694 29.09 -16.96 -1.28
N ALA A 695 28.56 -16.90 -0.05
CA ALA A 695 29.28 -17.19 1.18
C ALA A 695 29.29 -18.69 1.52
N GLN A 696 30.42 -19.18 2.01
CA GLN A 696 30.53 -20.48 2.66
C GLN A 696 29.96 -20.43 4.07
N ASN A 697 29.67 -21.59 4.65
CA ASN A 697 29.02 -21.66 5.96
C ASN A 697 29.93 -21.20 7.11
N GLU A 698 31.24 -21.40 6.97
CA GLU A 698 32.28 -21.05 7.95
C GLU A 698 32.92 -19.67 7.67
N ASP A 699 32.44 -18.94 6.66
CA ASP A 699 32.94 -17.59 6.39
C ASP A 699 32.45 -16.61 7.47
N ILE A 700 33.30 -15.65 7.81
CA ILE A 700 32.98 -14.56 8.72
C ILE A 700 32.26 -13.48 7.92
N LEU A 701 31.06 -13.08 8.36
CA LEU A 701 30.28 -12.04 7.71
C LEU A 701 30.42 -10.72 8.47
N THR A 702 30.82 -9.65 7.80
CA THR A 702 30.80 -8.29 8.35
C THR A 702 29.80 -7.43 7.57
N LEU A 703 28.81 -6.88 8.27
CA LEU A 703 27.85 -5.92 7.75
C LEU A 703 28.36 -4.51 8.03
N LYS A 704 28.41 -3.67 7.00
CA LYS A 704 28.81 -2.27 7.09
C LYS A 704 27.77 -1.38 6.42
N ALA A 705 27.35 -0.33 7.13
CA ALA A 705 26.50 0.72 6.57
C ALA A 705 26.97 2.10 7.04
N ASP A 706 26.64 3.11 6.23
CA ASP A 706 26.81 4.52 6.57
C ASP A 706 25.57 5.05 7.33
N ASP A 707 25.68 6.26 7.86
CA ASP A 707 24.63 6.93 8.66
C ASP A 707 23.34 7.23 7.86
N SER A 708 23.49 7.45 6.55
CA SER A 708 22.40 7.58 5.58
C SER A 708 22.69 6.64 4.41
N PRO A 709 22.50 5.33 4.60
CA PRO A 709 23.04 4.35 3.67
C PRO A 709 22.13 4.25 2.43
N ASP A 710 22.68 4.52 1.26
CA ASP A 710 22.04 4.17 -0.02
C ASP A 710 22.23 2.66 -0.32
N ALA A 711 23.24 2.05 0.29
CA ALA A 711 23.59 0.65 0.15
C ALA A 711 24.20 0.10 1.45
N VAL A 712 24.01 -1.20 1.68
CA VAL A 712 24.69 -1.97 2.73
C VAL A 712 25.78 -2.81 2.10
N ASN A 713 26.95 -2.83 2.75
CA ASN A 713 28.10 -3.60 2.33
C ASN A 713 28.19 -4.88 3.16
N LEU A 714 28.28 -6.03 2.48
CA LEU A 714 28.48 -7.35 3.07
C LEU A 714 29.87 -7.85 2.69
N MET A 715 30.74 -8.01 3.69
CA MET A 715 32.06 -8.59 3.52
C MET A 715 32.07 -10.01 4.06
N PHE A 716 32.47 -10.98 3.22
CA PHE A 716 32.71 -12.36 3.61
C PHE A 716 34.21 -12.62 3.63
N GLU A 717 34.73 -13.05 4.78
CA GLU A 717 36.14 -13.38 4.99
C GLU A 717 36.28 -14.87 5.30
N SER A 718 37.03 -15.58 4.46
CA SER A 718 37.31 -17.00 4.66
C SER A 718 38.61 -17.18 5.45
N ALA A 719 38.53 -17.78 6.63
CA ALA A 719 39.69 -18.00 7.49
C ALA A 719 40.74 -18.96 6.89
N GLU A 720 40.32 -19.90 6.04
CA GLU A 720 41.20 -20.92 5.47
C GLU A 720 41.93 -20.46 4.20
N THR A 721 41.26 -19.65 3.37
CA THR A 721 41.74 -19.30 2.02
C THR A 721 42.21 -17.85 1.88
N ASP A 722 42.18 -17.08 2.98
CA ASP A 722 42.46 -15.63 3.01
C ASP A 722 41.70 -14.86 1.91
N ARG A 723 40.51 -15.37 1.58
CA ARG A 723 39.66 -14.83 0.53
C ARG A 723 38.68 -13.85 1.16
N ILE A 724 38.69 -12.62 0.66
CA ILE A 724 37.74 -11.57 1.03
C ILE A 724 36.82 -11.32 -0.17
N SER A 725 35.51 -11.43 0.03
CA SER A 725 34.49 -11.12 -0.98
C SER A 725 33.58 -10.01 -0.46
N GLU A 726 33.49 -8.92 -1.20
CA GLU A 726 32.73 -7.72 -0.82
C GLU A 726 31.55 -7.53 -1.78
N TYR A 727 30.36 -7.33 -1.23
CA TYR A 727 29.12 -7.18 -1.99
C TYR A 727 28.30 -6.00 -1.47
N ASP A 728 27.96 -5.08 -2.36
CA ASP A 728 27.08 -3.95 -2.05
C ASP A 728 25.65 -4.27 -2.49
N ILE A 729 24.69 -4.15 -1.57
CA ILE A 729 23.26 -4.28 -1.84
C ILE A 729 22.61 -2.92 -1.66
N LYS A 730 21.88 -2.46 -2.68
CA LYS A 730 21.11 -1.22 -2.60
C LYS A 730 19.98 -1.38 -1.59
N LEU A 731 19.83 -0.38 -0.73
CA LEU A 731 18.76 -0.31 0.23
C LEU A 731 17.51 0.27 -0.41
N MET A 732 16.37 -0.05 0.20
CA MET A 732 15.05 0.43 -0.18
C MET A 732 14.46 1.19 1.00
N ASP A 733 13.72 2.26 0.70
CA ASP A 733 12.92 2.95 1.70
C ASP A 733 11.63 2.15 1.90
N ILE A 734 11.57 1.39 2.99
CA ILE A 734 10.39 0.63 3.40
C ILE A 734 9.86 1.30 4.67
N ASP A 735 8.57 1.63 4.70
CA ASP A 735 7.95 2.23 5.87
C ASP A 735 8.00 1.27 7.07
N GLN A 736 8.40 1.79 8.23
CA GLN A 736 8.52 1.01 9.47
C GLN A 736 7.16 0.92 10.18
N GLU A 737 6.46 -0.18 10.01
CA GLU A 737 5.30 -0.53 10.84
C GLU A 737 5.73 -1.39 12.04
N HIS A 738 6.24 -0.74 13.10
CA HIS A 738 6.58 -1.44 14.35
C HIS A 738 5.32 -1.74 15.16
N LEU A 739 4.96 -3.02 15.22
CA LEU A 739 3.89 -3.51 16.08
C LEU A 739 4.47 -3.80 17.47
N ALA A 740 3.99 -3.09 18.50
CA ALA A 740 4.33 -3.40 19.88
C ALA A 740 3.67 -4.73 20.27
N ILE A 741 4.48 -5.77 20.50
CA ILE A 741 4.00 -7.08 20.94
C ILE A 741 3.91 -7.04 22.48
N PRO A 742 2.70 -7.13 23.07
CA PRO A 742 2.56 -7.15 24.53
C PRO A 742 3.10 -8.46 25.12
N GLU A 743 3.68 -8.38 26.31
CA GLU A 743 4.03 -9.57 27.11
C GLU A 743 2.72 -10.23 27.57
N THR A 744 2.36 -11.35 26.94
CA THR A 744 1.12 -12.09 27.21
C THR A 744 1.44 -13.42 27.87
N GLU A 745 0.61 -13.82 28.83
CA GLU A 745 0.68 -15.14 29.44
C GLU A 745 0.00 -16.17 28.53
N TYR A 746 0.68 -17.27 28.26
CA TYR A 746 0.17 -18.36 27.44
C TYR A 746 -0.41 -19.47 28.31
N ALA A 747 -1.53 -20.04 27.88
CA ALA A 747 -2.21 -21.13 28.58
C ALA A 747 -1.46 -22.47 28.47
N ALA A 748 -0.75 -22.69 27.37
CA ALA A 748 0.08 -23.88 27.16
C ALA A 748 1.41 -23.51 26.51
N THR A 749 2.53 -23.99 27.06
CA THR A 749 3.87 -23.86 26.49
C THR A 749 4.47 -25.24 26.28
N VAL A 750 4.82 -25.54 25.03
CA VAL A 750 5.26 -26.87 24.59
C VAL A 750 6.64 -26.74 23.96
N GLU A 751 7.65 -27.33 24.57
CA GLU A 751 8.99 -27.45 23.99
C GLU A 751 9.15 -28.85 23.41
N MET A 752 9.48 -28.95 22.12
CA MET A 752 9.68 -30.23 21.45
C MET A 752 10.82 -30.18 20.43
N PRO A 753 11.31 -31.32 19.94
CA PRO A 753 12.30 -31.36 18.87
C PRO A 753 11.78 -30.72 17.58
N SER A 754 12.53 -29.78 17.01
CA SER A 754 12.12 -29.03 15.81
C SER A 754 11.99 -29.91 14.56
N ALA A 755 12.75 -31.01 14.50
CA ALA A 755 12.67 -32.01 13.44
C ALA A 755 11.35 -32.80 13.48
N GLU A 756 10.85 -33.12 14.68
CA GLU A 756 9.59 -33.84 14.85
C GLU A 756 8.41 -32.94 14.48
N PHE A 757 8.41 -31.70 14.95
CA PHE A 757 7.41 -30.70 14.56
C PHE A 757 7.37 -30.49 13.02
N GLN A 758 8.54 -30.37 12.39
CA GLN A 758 8.63 -30.26 10.92
C GLN A 758 8.04 -31.46 10.20
N ARG A 759 8.27 -32.67 10.71
CA ARG A 759 7.72 -33.90 10.13
C ARG A 759 6.19 -33.92 10.25
N ILE A 760 5.66 -33.61 11.44
CA ILE A 760 4.21 -33.57 11.69
C ILE A 760 3.52 -32.57 10.75
N CYS A 761 4.04 -31.35 10.65
CA CYS A 761 3.46 -30.34 9.77
C CYS A 761 3.48 -30.76 8.29
N ARG A 762 4.54 -31.44 7.82
CA ARG A 762 4.62 -31.94 6.44
C ARG A 762 3.64 -33.09 6.18
N ASP A 763 3.56 -34.03 7.12
CA ASP A 763 2.70 -35.21 7.00
C ASP A 763 1.21 -34.81 7.01
N LEU A 764 0.82 -33.88 7.89
CA LEU A 764 -0.57 -33.39 7.96
C LEU A 764 -0.95 -32.49 6.78
N ASN A 765 -0.01 -31.72 6.23
CA ASN A 765 -0.24 -30.85 5.06
C ASN A 765 -0.58 -31.63 3.79
N ALA A 766 -0.23 -32.92 3.71
CA ALA A 766 -0.64 -33.78 2.61
C ALA A 766 -2.11 -34.24 2.71
N LEU A 767 -2.72 -34.15 3.90
CA LEU A 767 -4.09 -34.60 4.16
C LEU A 767 -5.09 -33.46 4.15
N SER A 768 -4.75 -32.32 4.75
CA SER A 768 -5.61 -31.13 4.78
C SER A 768 -4.81 -29.84 4.89
N GLU A 769 -5.45 -28.69 4.65
CA GLU A 769 -4.84 -27.37 4.75
C GLU A 769 -4.86 -26.78 6.17
N SER A 770 -5.60 -27.40 7.10
CA SER A 770 -5.77 -26.91 8.47
C SER A 770 -5.38 -27.97 9.50
N VAL A 771 -4.85 -27.55 10.64
CA VAL A 771 -4.55 -28.45 11.77
C VAL A 771 -5.15 -27.88 13.04
N VAL A 772 -5.81 -28.74 13.80
CA VAL A 772 -6.22 -28.47 15.17
C VAL A 772 -5.08 -28.90 16.09
N ILE A 773 -4.54 -27.95 16.85
CA ILE A 773 -3.53 -28.19 17.87
C ILE A 773 -4.24 -28.14 19.22
N GLU A 774 -4.29 -29.29 19.90
CA GLU A 774 -4.96 -29.48 21.17
C GLU A 774 -3.92 -29.82 22.24
N ALA A 775 -3.79 -28.96 23.26
CA ALA A 775 -2.92 -29.18 24.42
C ALA A 775 -3.77 -29.59 25.62
N THR A 776 -3.55 -30.82 26.11
CA THR A 776 -4.24 -31.38 27.28
C THR A 776 -3.24 -31.94 28.29
N LYS A 777 -3.74 -32.41 29.44
CA LYS A 777 -2.90 -33.09 30.45
C LYS A 777 -2.27 -34.38 29.93
N GLU A 778 -2.85 -35.01 28.92
CA GLU A 778 -2.32 -36.25 28.33
C GLU A 778 -1.16 -35.99 27.36
N GLY A 779 -1.07 -34.78 26.83
CA GLY A 779 -0.08 -34.38 25.85
C GLY A 779 -0.63 -33.38 24.84
N VAL A 780 0.14 -33.16 23.77
CA VAL A 780 -0.22 -32.28 22.65
C VAL A 780 -0.62 -33.13 21.46
N LYS A 781 -1.81 -32.88 20.94
CA LYS A 781 -2.41 -33.61 19.83
C LYS A 781 -2.57 -32.67 18.63
N PHE A 782 -2.08 -33.11 17.49
CA PHE A 782 -2.23 -32.48 16.20
C PHE A 782 -3.22 -33.30 15.39
N SER A 783 -4.39 -32.75 15.06
CA SER A 783 -5.41 -33.44 14.26
C SER A 783 -5.80 -32.65 13.03
N CYS A 784 -6.05 -33.35 11.92
CA CYS A 784 -6.56 -32.76 10.69
C CYS A 784 -7.68 -33.64 10.10
N GLN A 785 -8.61 -32.99 9.40
CA GLN A 785 -9.69 -33.63 8.67
C GLN A 785 -9.70 -33.06 7.26
N GLY A 786 -9.52 -33.92 6.25
CA GLY A 786 -9.56 -33.52 4.85
C GLY A 786 -10.31 -34.54 3.99
N ASP A 787 -10.40 -34.25 2.69
CA ASP A 787 -11.20 -35.02 1.73
C ASP A 787 -10.69 -36.46 1.55
N ILE A 788 -9.36 -36.65 1.67
CA ILE A 788 -8.69 -37.94 1.49
C ILE A 788 -8.82 -38.80 2.76
N GLY A 789 -8.94 -38.16 3.94
CA GLY A 789 -9.05 -38.82 5.23
C GLY A 789 -8.72 -37.90 6.41
N SER A 790 -8.76 -38.48 7.61
CA SER A 790 -8.39 -37.82 8.86
C SER A 790 -7.04 -38.33 9.37
N GLY A 791 -6.21 -37.42 9.90
CA GLY A 791 -4.93 -37.75 10.54
C GLY A 791 -4.86 -37.20 11.95
N SER A 792 -4.23 -37.93 12.88
CA SER A 792 -3.97 -37.43 14.23
C SER A 792 -2.64 -37.94 14.77
N VAL A 793 -1.81 -37.05 15.32
CA VAL A 793 -0.54 -37.36 15.97
C VAL A 793 -0.58 -36.83 17.39
N THR A 794 -0.28 -37.65 18.38
CA THR A 794 -0.24 -37.25 19.80
C THR A 794 1.16 -37.41 20.35
N ILE A 795 1.72 -36.32 20.89
CA ILE A 795 3.02 -36.30 21.54
C ILE A 795 2.81 -36.16 23.04
N ARG A 796 3.36 -37.10 23.80
CA ARG A 796 3.34 -37.07 25.27
C ARG A 796 4.63 -36.50 25.81
N GLN A 797 4.54 -35.88 26.98
CA GLN A 797 5.70 -35.41 27.72
C GLN A 797 6.63 -36.59 28.04
N HIS A 798 7.91 -36.47 27.68
CA HIS A 798 8.90 -37.48 27.98
C HIS A 798 10.28 -36.84 28.18
N THR A 799 11.06 -37.42 29.09
CA THR A 799 12.40 -36.95 29.43
C THR A 799 13.35 -38.14 29.40
N SER A 800 14.21 -38.19 28.39
CA SER A 800 15.30 -39.14 28.27
C SER A 800 16.60 -38.49 28.75
N VAL A 801 17.37 -39.23 29.57
CA VAL A 801 18.68 -38.77 30.07
C VAL A 801 19.77 -38.95 29.01
N ASP A 802 19.65 -39.99 28.17
CA ASP A 802 20.67 -40.34 27.17
C ASP A 802 20.66 -39.40 25.96
N LYS A 803 19.51 -38.80 25.63
CA LYS A 803 19.32 -37.91 24.48
C LYS A 803 18.44 -36.71 24.83
N PRO A 804 18.99 -35.69 25.51
CA PRO A 804 18.20 -34.54 25.98
C PRO A 804 17.59 -33.71 24.84
N GLU A 805 18.13 -33.84 23.63
CA GLU A 805 17.68 -33.17 22.41
C GLU A 805 16.31 -33.67 21.93
N GLN A 806 15.90 -34.86 22.35
CA GLN A 806 14.60 -35.46 21.97
C GLN A 806 13.50 -35.18 23.00
N ASN A 807 13.85 -34.58 24.14
CA ASN A 807 12.91 -34.36 25.23
C ASN A 807 11.78 -33.43 24.83
N VAL A 808 10.59 -33.74 25.32
CA VAL A 808 9.40 -32.92 25.17
C VAL A 808 8.96 -32.43 26.54
N SER A 809 8.89 -31.12 26.73
CA SER A 809 8.38 -30.49 27.95
C SER A 809 7.05 -29.81 27.65
N ILE A 810 6.06 -29.98 28.53
CA ILE A 810 4.73 -29.41 28.38
C ILE A 810 4.39 -28.72 29.70
N ALA A 811 4.26 -27.40 29.67
CA ALA A 811 3.73 -26.61 30.76
C ALA A 811 2.31 -26.20 30.40
N LEU A 812 1.32 -26.77 31.10
CA LEU A 812 -0.10 -26.56 30.84
C LEU A 812 -0.73 -25.85 32.04
N SER A 813 -1.24 -24.64 31.82
CA SER A 813 -2.10 -23.92 32.76
C SER A 813 -3.56 -24.30 32.51
N GLU A 814 -4.01 -24.18 31.25
CA GLU A 814 -5.39 -24.48 30.83
C GLU A 814 -5.40 -25.28 29.52
N PRO A 815 -6.38 -26.19 29.32
CA PRO A 815 -6.51 -26.92 28.07
C PRO A 815 -6.94 -25.97 26.94
N VAL A 816 -6.26 -26.06 25.80
CA VAL A 816 -6.51 -25.19 24.63
C VAL A 816 -6.57 -26.04 23.37
N ALA A 817 -7.56 -25.77 22.52
CA ALA A 817 -7.71 -26.38 21.21
C ALA A 817 -7.95 -25.27 20.18
N LEU A 818 -7.01 -25.08 19.25
CA LEU A 818 -7.07 -24.03 18.24
C LEU A 818 -6.73 -24.56 16.86
N THR A 819 -7.36 -23.99 15.84
CA THR A 819 -7.17 -24.38 14.45
C THR A 819 -6.21 -23.40 13.77
N PHE A 820 -5.22 -23.91 13.05
CA PHE A 820 -4.24 -23.11 12.31
C PHE A 820 -4.10 -23.58 10.86
N SER A 821 -3.63 -22.69 9.99
CA SER A 821 -3.29 -23.07 8.61
C SER A 821 -1.93 -23.77 8.54
N LEU A 822 -1.92 -24.98 7.98
CA LEU A 822 -0.70 -25.77 7.80
C LEU A 822 0.28 -25.12 6.81
N LYS A 823 -0.22 -24.33 5.85
CA LYS A 823 0.62 -23.59 4.89
C LYS A 823 1.64 -22.69 5.60
N TYR A 824 1.22 -21.96 6.64
CA TYR A 824 2.12 -21.10 7.41
C TYR A 824 3.04 -21.92 8.33
N LEU A 825 2.53 -22.95 8.99
CA LEU A 825 3.34 -23.82 9.84
C LEU A 825 4.47 -24.51 9.06
N VAL A 826 4.20 -24.98 7.84
CA VAL A 826 5.22 -25.55 6.95
C VAL A 826 6.29 -24.52 6.58
N ASN A 827 5.92 -23.24 6.42
CA ASN A 827 6.89 -22.16 6.22
C ASN A 827 7.74 -21.91 7.46
N PHE A 828 7.15 -21.86 8.66
CA PHE A 828 7.90 -21.68 9.91
C PHE A 828 8.88 -22.83 10.17
N CYS A 829 8.51 -24.06 9.79
CA CYS A 829 9.39 -25.23 9.84
C CYS A 829 10.66 -25.13 8.97
N LYS A 830 10.83 -24.09 8.14
CA LYS A 830 12.12 -23.82 7.47
C LYS A 830 13.19 -23.35 8.47
N ALA A 831 12.78 -22.79 9.61
CA ALA A 831 13.65 -22.39 10.71
C ALA A 831 14.22 -23.58 11.52
N THR A 832 13.79 -24.82 11.27
CA THR A 832 14.31 -26.04 11.95
C THR A 832 15.84 -26.17 11.87
N SER A 833 16.49 -25.59 10.86
CA SER A 833 17.96 -25.60 10.74
C SER A 833 18.70 -24.65 11.71
N LEU A 834 17.96 -23.77 12.39
CA LEU A 834 18.49 -22.78 13.34
C LEU A 834 18.60 -23.34 14.76
N SER A 835 17.64 -24.17 15.17
CA SER A 835 17.58 -24.72 16.52
C SER A 835 17.10 -26.17 16.49
N SER A 836 17.69 -27.02 17.36
CA SER A 836 17.28 -28.42 17.52
C SER A 836 15.93 -28.58 18.21
N LYS A 837 15.46 -27.52 18.91
CA LYS A 837 14.19 -27.47 19.61
C LYS A 837 13.32 -26.31 19.11
N VAL A 838 12.02 -26.47 19.25
CA VAL A 838 11.01 -25.44 18.97
C VAL A 838 10.09 -25.32 20.18
N THR A 839 9.72 -24.08 20.50
CA THR A 839 8.76 -23.78 21.57
C THR A 839 7.47 -23.27 20.95
N LEU A 840 6.35 -23.91 21.28
CA LEU A 840 5.00 -23.51 20.86
C LEU A 840 4.26 -22.96 22.07
N CYS A 841 3.76 -21.73 21.99
CA CYS A 841 2.93 -21.15 23.04
C CYS A 841 1.52 -20.87 22.51
N LEU A 842 0.50 -21.40 23.19
CA LEU A 842 -0.89 -21.35 22.78
C LEU A 842 -1.76 -20.68 23.85
N SER A 843 -2.72 -19.86 23.40
CA SER A 843 -3.78 -19.29 24.23
C SER A 843 -4.99 -18.97 23.34
N GLN A 844 -6.21 -18.99 23.87
CA GLN A 844 -7.42 -18.81 23.06
C GLN A 844 -7.55 -17.40 22.46
N GLU A 845 -7.06 -16.39 23.16
CA GLU A 845 -7.20 -14.97 22.79
C GLU A 845 -5.95 -14.39 22.10
N VAL A 846 -4.87 -15.17 21.97
CA VAL A 846 -3.57 -14.69 21.48
C VAL A 846 -3.11 -15.58 20.31
N PRO A 847 -2.45 -15.01 19.28
CA PRO A 847 -1.84 -15.79 18.22
C PRO A 847 -0.89 -16.89 18.74
N LEU A 848 -0.79 -17.99 17.99
CA LEU A 848 0.20 -19.02 18.25
C LEU A 848 1.60 -18.43 18.09
N LEU A 849 2.42 -18.56 19.12
CA LEU A 849 3.84 -18.23 19.08
C LEU A 849 4.65 -19.50 18.80
N VAL A 850 5.48 -19.46 17.75
CA VAL A 850 6.47 -20.49 17.42
C VAL A 850 7.86 -19.87 17.53
N GLU A 851 8.63 -20.28 18.53
CA GLU A 851 9.97 -19.74 18.81
C GLU A 851 11.08 -20.75 18.49
N TYR A 852 12.10 -20.27 17.77
CA TYR A 852 13.38 -20.95 17.54
C TYR A 852 14.52 -20.14 18.17
N GLY A 853 15.28 -20.75 19.09
CA GLY A 853 16.41 -20.11 19.75
C GLY A 853 17.66 -20.02 18.86
N LEU A 854 18.31 -18.85 18.84
CA LEU A 854 19.52 -18.57 18.04
C LEU A 854 20.81 -18.48 18.88
N GLY A 855 20.77 -18.92 20.15
CA GLY A 855 21.85 -18.74 21.11
C GLY A 855 21.85 -17.34 21.74
N SER A 856 22.27 -16.33 20.97
CA SER A 856 22.30 -14.91 21.37
C SER A 856 21.06 -14.12 20.89
N GLY A 857 19.95 -14.81 20.67
CA GLY A 857 18.76 -14.23 20.05
C GLY A 857 17.62 -15.23 19.89
N HIS A 858 16.56 -14.81 19.20
CA HIS A 858 15.42 -15.66 18.88
C HIS A 858 14.81 -15.29 17.52
N LEU A 859 14.19 -16.28 16.89
CA LEU A 859 13.30 -16.12 15.74
C LEU A 859 11.90 -16.59 16.16
N ARG A 860 10.96 -15.66 16.22
CA ARG A 860 9.58 -15.87 16.64
C ARG A 860 8.63 -15.67 15.48
N PHE A 861 7.71 -16.59 15.31
CA PHE A 861 6.60 -16.47 14.38
C PHE A 861 5.30 -16.43 15.17
N TYR A 862 4.42 -15.48 14.82
CA TYR A 862 3.08 -15.37 15.36
C TYR A 862 2.10 -15.73 14.26
N LEU A 863 1.10 -16.56 14.57
CA LEU A 863 0.08 -16.98 13.62
C LEU A 863 -1.30 -16.89 14.24
N ALA A 864 -2.18 -16.11 13.60
CA ALA A 864 -3.57 -16.01 14.03
C ALA A 864 -4.29 -17.37 13.87
N PRO A 865 -5.12 -17.77 14.86
CA PRO A 865 -5.98 -18.94 14.72
C PRO A 865 -7.06 -18.70 13.67
N LYS A 866 -7.50 -19.77 13.01
CA LYS A 866 -8.73 -19.77 12.21
C LYS A 866 -9.91 -19.80 13.18
N ILE A 867 -10.68 -18.73 13.21
CA ILE A 867 -11.97 -18.70 13.87
C ILE A 867 -12.88 -19.64 13.06
N GLY A 868 -13.44 -20.66 13.71
CA GLY A 868 -14.48 -21.47 13.07
C GLY A 868 -15.73 -20.62 12.94
N ASP A 869 -16.48 -20.78 11.84
CA ASP A 869 -17.82 -20.23 11.73
C ASP A 869 -18.65 -20.86 12.86
N GLU A 870 -18.81 -20.17 13.99
CA GLU A 870 -19.83 -20.51 14.97
C GLU A 870 -21.18 -20.25 14.29
N GLU A 871 -21.87 -21.35 13.94
CA GLU A 871 -23.23 -21.34 13.37
C GLU A 871 -24.25 -20.58 14.25
#